data_AF-A0A1B8QL65-F1
#
_entry.id   AF-A0A1B8QL65-F1
#
_cell.length_a   1.000
_cell.length_b   1.000
_cell.length_c   1.000
_cell.angle_alpha   90.00
_cell.angle_beta   90.00
_cell.angle_gamma   90.00
#
_symmetry.space_group_name_H-M   'P 1'
#
loop_
_entity.id
_entity.type
_entity.pdbx_description
1 polymer ?
#
loop_
_entity_poly.entity_id
_entity_poly.type
_entity_poly.pdbx_seq_one_letter_code
_entity_poly.pdbx_strand_id
1 'polypeptide(L)'
;MTPTDSPDVFNMPVTALAGVGSHIAKQLAQLDITRVFDLLLHLPRDYEDRSRIVPMRELVAGQSALVQGVITYVNAKRSGMSVTLKDDTGQVTLRFYHLYRGLQETMVAGQVLRVFGEVAINKYGTQISHPEYEVITDHKPPAASGLIPIYPTVKQLQQNKLRSLINVALRSAQQYQSHGASDSLHPADWQAIAPIVAQQLPLLASVTELANPFAEFDLLTALSFIHRPPIYTDLTQQQRLLNALKERRHPTCQRLILEEMLAHQLGLMYRKQQLHQYKAPRCQTTSPLAERLLASLPFSLTGAQQRVVSEIVRDLAQSVPMLRLVQGDVGAGKTLVAALAACYALDSGWQVALMAPTEILAEQHLHNFERWFTPLGINVGWLAGKQTAKQRAHMLQTVADNDVQIVIGTHAIFQEQVTFAKLGLAIIDEQHRFGVEQRVALLNKGLAHTTPHQLMMTATPIPRTLAMSAFGDMDTSVIDELPPNRTPITTVTVSRDRRDEVIERIAVNCEAGKQAYWVCPLVEESTALDAQAAEATFADLADRLNIPIGLVHGKMRPAQKQAVMQDFKDGKTALLVATTVIEVGVDVPNASLMVIENAERLGLSQLHQLRGRVGRGSEKSYCVLLYQTPLSATGIERLNVLRDSSDGFVIAQKDLALRGAGELLGKRQAGHLGYYISDLARDEVLLVMANALARQLIADPTRKADVHRLIARWTPDAIKYINA
;
A
#
# COMPACT_ATOMS: atom_id res chain seq x y z
N MET A 1 -5.24 16.37 45.79
CA MET A 1 -4.67 16.98 44.57
C MET A 1 -3.32 16.35 44.34
N THR A 2 -3.26 15.34 43.47
CA THR A 2 -2.05 14.60 43.09
C THR A 2 -1.41 15.25 41.86
N PRO A 3 -0.07 15.24 41.73
CA PRO A 3 0.67 15.96 40.69
C PRO A 3 0.70 15.20 39.35
N THR A 4 -0.46 14.94 38.73
CA THR A 4 -0.55 14.08 37.53
C THR A 4 -1.33 14.64 36.34
N ASP A 5 -1.79 15.89 36.35
CA ASP A 5 -2.56 16.47 35.23
C ASP A 5 -1.89 17.70 34.62
N SER A 6 -0.64 17.57 34.17
CA SER A 6 -0.14 18.52 33.16
C SER A 6 -0.53 17.97 31.78
N PRO A 7 -1.33 18.72 30.99
CA PRO A 7 -1.81 18.25 29.69
C PRO A 7 -0.62 17.95 28.77
N ASP A 8 -0.64 16.77 28.13
CA ASP A 8 0.37 16.34 27.18
C ASP A 8 0.46 17.34 26.01
N VAL A 9 1.57 18.08 25.95
CA VAL A 9 1.80 19.14 24.97
C VAL A 9 1.71 18.61 23.54
N PHE A 10 2.07 17.35 23.29
CA PHE A 10 2.00 16.75 21.96
C PHE A 10 0.55 16.62 21.46
N ASN A 11 -0.39 16.33 22.37
CA ASN A 11 -1.79 16.11 22.06
C ASN A 11 -2.66 17.37 22.09
N MET A 12 -2.11 18.52 22.46
CA MET A 12 -2.83 19.79 22.42
C MET A 12 -3.21 20.19 20.98
N PRO A 13 -4.35 20.87 20.78
CA PRO A 13 -4.69 21.43 19.48
C PRO A 13 -3.66 22.49 19.10
N VAL A 14 -3.37 22.61 17.80
CA VAL A 14 -2.37 23.57 17.28
C VAL A 14 -2.73 25.03 17.60
N THR A 15 -4.02 25.32 17.85
CA THR A 15 -4.52 26.62 18.32
C THR A 15 -4.04 26.99 19.72
N ALA A 16 -3.54 26.04 20.52
CA ALA A 16 -2.93 26.31 21.81
C ALA A 16 -1.54 26.98 21.68
N LEU A 17 -0.90 26.91 20.50
CA LEU A 17 0.40 27.54 20.28
C LEU A 17 0.27 29.05 20.05
N ALA A 18 1.16 29.80 20.69
CA ALA A 18 1.28 31.23 20.47
C ALA A 18 1.53 31.55 18.98
N GLY A 19 0.69 32.42 18.42
CA GLY A 19 0.79 32.85 17.03
C GLY A 19 -0.03 32.01 16.03
N VAL A 20 -0.84 31.05 16.49
CA VAL A 20 -1.84 30.32 15.69
C VAL A 20 -3.24 30.89 15.97
N GLY A 21 -3.68 31.84 15.14
CA GLY A 21 -5.06 32.32 15.14
C GLY A 21 -5.98 31.43 14.29
N SER A 22 -7.29 31.72 14.29
CA SER A 22 -8.30 30.94 13.54
C SER A 22 -8.01 30.82 12.05
N HIS A 23 -7.45 31.87 11.42
CA HIS A 23 -7.06 31.84 10.00
C HIS A 23 -5.89 30.88 9.73
N ILE A 24 -4.85 30.96 10.56
CA ILE A 24 -3.66 30.11 10.44
C ILE A 24 -4.03 28.65 10.74
N ALA A 25 -4.89 28.42 11.73
CA ALA A 25 -5.41 27.08 12.03
C ALA A 25 -6.13 26.46 10.83
N LYS A 26 -6.94 27.23 10.09
CA LYS A 26 -7.56 26.76 8.84
C LYS A 26 -6.54 26.41 7.75
N GLN A 27 -5.47 27.20 7.62
CA GLN A 27 -4.39 26.93 6.67
C GLN A 27 -3.58 25.68 7.05
N LEU A 28 -3.32 25.48 8.35
CA LEU A 28 -2.65 24.28 8.86
C LEU A 28 -3.55 23.03 8.71
N ALA A 29 -4.86 23.16 8.90
CA ALA A 29 -5.81 22.08 8.66
C ALA A 29 -5.84 21.62 7.19
N GLN A 30 -5.53 22.50 6.22
CA GLN A 30 -5.36 22.09 4.81
C GLN A 30 -4.12 21.23 4.57
N LEU A 31 -3.17 21.23 5.51
CA LEU A 31 -2.00 20.35 5.54
C LEU A 31 -2.22 19.15 6.49
N ASP A 32 -3.45 18.90 6.93
CA ASP A 32 -3.80 17.88 7.93
C ASP A 32 -3.09 18.09 9.30
N ILE A 33 -2.69 19.32 9.62
CA ILE A 33 -2.04 19.67 10.90
C ILE A 33 -3.10 20.19 11.86
N THR A 34 -3.42 19.41 12.89
CA THR A 34 -4.47 19.73 13.88
C THR A 34 -3.96 19.84 15.30
N ARG A 35 -2.88 19.12 15.63
CA ARG A 35 -2.23 19.07 16.94
C ARG A 35 -0.80 19.63 16.88
N VAL A 36 -0.24 19.92 18.06
CA VAL A 36 1.18 20.32 18.19
C VAL A 36 2.10 19.23 17.64
N PHE A 37 1.80 17.95 17.90
CA PHE A 37 2.59 16.84 17.37
C PHE A 37 2.58 16.77 15.84
N ASP A 38 1.42 16.96 15.20
CA ASP A 38 1.31 16.98 13.73
C ASP A 38 2.19 18.10 13.14
N LEU A 39 2.29 19.26 13.82
CA LEU A 39 3.16 20.36 13.40
C LEU A 39 4.65 20.02 13.57
N LEU A 40 5.03 19.26 14.60
CA LEU A 40 6.39 18.75 14.79
C LEU A 40 6.74 17.66 13.76
N LEU A 41 5.76 16.91 13.27
CA LEU A 41 5.95 15.93 12.19
C LEU A 41 5.85 16.55 10.79
N HIS A 42 5.59 17.84 10.69
CA HIS A 42 5.66 18.57 9.42
C HIS A 42 7.12 18.81 9.02
N LEU A 43 7.80 17.73 8.61
CA LEU A 43 9.23 17.73 8.38
C LEU A 43 9.63 18.57 7.16
N PRO A 44 10.85 19.14 7.13
CA PRO A 44 11.36 19.82 5.94
C PRO A 44 11.41 18.85 4.75
N ARG A 45 11.08 19.37 3.55
CA ARG A 45 11.27 18.68 2.28
C ARG A 45 12.70 18.84 1.74
N ASP A 46 13.34 19.94 2.10
CA ASP A 46 14.70 20.29 1.67
C ASP A 46 15.29 21.35 2.62
N TYR A 47 16.58 21.63 2.46
CA TYR A 47 17.30 22.65 3.22
C TYR A 47 18.10 23.55 2.29
N GLU A 48 18.04 24.85 2.52
CA GLU A 48 18.91 25.81 1.87
C GLU A 48 20.09 26.12 2.78
N ASP A 49 21.31 25.84 2.30
CA ASP A 49 22.51 26.29 3.00
C ASP A 49 22.83 27.75 2.63
N ARG A 50 22.43 28.65 3.52
CA ARG A 50 22.80 30.08 3.49
C ARG A 50 23.73 30.43 4.66
N SER A 51 24.44 29.45 5.22
CA SER A 51 25.30 29.64 6.38
C SER A 51 26.68 30.18 6.02
N ARG A 52 27.16 29.91 4.81
CA ARG A 52 28.50 30.29 4.35
C ARG A 52 28.49 30.74 2.90
N ILE A 53 29.49 31.54 2.56
CA ILE A 53 29.79 31.88 1.16
C ILE A 53 30.67 30.75 0.62
N VAL A 54 30.23 30.11 -0.46
CA VAL A 54 30.97 29.04 -1.14
C VAL A 54 31.91 29.66 -2.17
N PRO A 55 33.22 29.35 -2.15
CA PRO A 55 34.14 29.78 -3.20
C PRO A 55 33.70 29.26 -4.57
N MET A 56 33.77 30.09 -5.60
CA MET A 56 33.26 29.73 -6.94
C MET A 56 33.94 28.50 -7.56
N ARG A 57 35.19 28.19 -7.17
CA ARG A 57 35.89 26.97 -7.60
C ARG A 57 35.32 25.66 -7.01
N GLU A 58 34.65 25.75 -5.87
CA GLU A 58 34.13 24.61 -5.10
C GLU A 58 32.64 24.34 -5.41
N LEU A 59 32.07 25.06 -6.37
CA LEU A 59 30.68 24.88 -6.80
C LEU A 59 30.50 23.54 -7.52
N VAL A 60 29.49 22.78 -7.09
CA VAL A 60 29.13 21.48 -7.69
C VAL A 60 27.83 21.63 -8.48
N ALA A 61 27.70 20.93 -9.61
CA ALA A 61 26.47 20.91 -10.40
C ALA A 61 25.28 20.37 -9.59
N GLY A 62 24.12 21.01 -9.71
CA GLY A 62 22.89 20.68 -9.00
C GLY A 62 22.84 21.16 -7.54
N GLN A 63 23.85 21.86 -7.05
CA GLN A 63 23.89 22.40 -5.69
C GLN A 63 23.32 23.83 -5.65
N SER A 64 22.44 24.12 -4.70
CA SER A 64 22.12 25.50 -4.33
C SER A 64 23.21 26.07 -3.44
N ALA A 65 23.83 27.17 -3.85
CA ALA A 65 24.96 27.76 -3.14
C ALA A 65 24.81 29.27 -2.99
N LEU A 66 25.27 29.80 -1.86
CA LEU A 66 25.42 31.22 -1.61
C LEU A 66 26.83 31.64 -2.05
N VAL A 67 26.94 32.48 -3.08
CA VAL A 67 28.21 32.97 -3.62
C VAL A 67 28.29 34.48 -3.48
N GLN A 68 29.50 35.02 -3.38
CA GLN A 68 29.73 36.45 -3.33
C GLN A 68 30.86 36.80 -4.29
N GLY A 69 30.69 37.86 -5.07
CA GLY A 69 31.73 38.31 -5.98
C GLY A 69 31.44 39.68 -6.56
N VAL A 70 32.36 40.14 -7.40
CA VAL A 70 32.26 41.42 -8.11
C VAL A 70 31.72 41.16 -9.52
N ILE A 71 30.80 42.00 -9.98
CA ILE A 71 30.34 41.96 -11.35
C ILE A 71 31.47 42.42 -12.27
N THR A 72 31.94 41.54 -13.16
CA THR A 72 33.01 41.86 -14.12
C THR A 72 32.48 42.16 -15.50
N TYR A 73 31.38 41.51 -15.89
CA TYR A 73 30.81 41.63 -17.23
C TYR A 73 29.29 41.53 -17.18
N VAL A 74 28.61 42.37 -17.96
CA VAL A 74 27.15 42.38 -18.09
C VAL A 74 26.82 42.40 -19.57
N ASN A 75 25.96 41.49 -20.01
CA ASN A 75 25.44 41.43 -21.37
C ASN A 75 23.92 41.39 -21.32
N ALA A 76 23.29 42.50 -21.67
CA ALA A 76 21.85 42.64 -21.75
C ALA A 76 21.40 42.53 -23.20
N LYS A 77 20.52 41.55 -23.48
CA LYS A 77 19.86 41.35 -24.79
C LYS A 77 18.35 41.43 -24.64
N ARG A 78 17.64 41.54 -25.75
CA ARG A 78 16.16 41.56 -25.78
C ARG A 78 15.52 40.28 -25.21
N SER A 79 16.25 39.16 -25.22
CA SER A 79 15.83 37.85 -24.72
C SER A 79 16.26 37.54 -23.27
N GLY A 80 16.91 38.48 -22.58
CA GLY A 80 17.41 38.30 -21.21
C GLY A 80 18.77 38.97 -20.96
N MET A 81 19.26 38.86 -19.72
CA MET A 81 20.55 39.42 -19.27
C MET A 81 21.42 38.32 -18.67
N SER A 82 22.71 38.32 -19.05
CA SER A 82 23.73 37.50 -18.41
C SER A 82 24.76 38.37 -17.70
N VAL A 83 25.04 38.05 -16.43
CA VAL A 83 25.96 38.80 -15.57
C VAL A 83 27.06 37.85 -15.10
N THR A 84 28.32 38.17 -15.38
CA THR A 84 29.47 37.38 -14.89
C THR A 84 29.93 37.93 -13.56
N LEU A 85 29.82 37.11 -12.54
CA LEU A 85 30.29 37.37 -11.19
C LEU A 85 31.64 36.67 -10.99
N LYS A 86 32.62 37.35 -10.40
CA LYS A 86 33.97 36.80 -10.16
C LYS A 86 34.36 36.97 -8.69
N ASP A 87 34.96 35.94 -8.11
CA ASP A 87 35.64 35.99 -6.81
C ASP A 87 37.16 35.72 -6.98
N ASP A 88 37.88 35.57 -5.87
CA ASP A 88 39.33 35.30 -5.90
C ASP A 88 39.67 33.90 -6.43
N THR A 89 38.68 33.01 -6.58
CA THR A 89 38.86 31.60 -6.90
C THR A 89 38.34 31.19 -8.28
N GLY A 90 37.37 31.91 -8.84
CA GLY A 90 36.68 31.53 -10.05
C GLY A 90 35.65 32.56 -10.51
N GLN A 91 34.79 32.14 -11.46
CA GLN A 91 33.73 32.97 -12.00
C GLN A 91 32.46 32.14 -12.22
N VAL A 92 31.30 32.78 -12.07
CA VAL A 92 29.98 32.19 -12.31
C VAL A 92 29.12 33.15 -13.12
N THR A 93 28.34 32.61 -14.06
CA THR A 93 27.44 33.42 -14.91
C THR A 93 26.00 33.35 -14.41
N LEU A 94 25.43 34.49 -14.01
CA LEU A 94 24.03 34.61 -13.64
C LEU A 94 23.19 34.85 -14.90
N ARG A 95 22.05 34.15 -15.03
CA ARG A 95 21.13 34.33 -16.17
C ARG A 95 19.74 34.78 -15.70
N PHE A 96 19.27 35.91 -16.25
CA PHE A 96 17.95 36.46 -16.01
C PHE A 96 17.15 36.50 -17.33
N TYR A 97 16.01 35.83 -17.38
CA TYR A 97 15.16 35.78 -18.59
C TYR A 97 14.14 36.92 -18.65
N HIS A 98 13.81 37.54 -17.50
CA HIS A 98 12.90 38.69 -17.40
C HIS A 98 13.65 39.92 -16.90
N LEU A 99 13.55 41.02 -17.66
CA LEU A 99 14.21 42.28 -17.37
C LEU A 99 13.20 43.26 -16.77
N TYR A 100 13.47 43.74 -15.56
CA TYR A 100 12.77 44.87 -14.95
C TYR A 100 13.76 45.99 -14.64
N ARG A 101 13.25 47.23 -14.54
CA ARG A 101 14.08 48.44 -14.42
C ARG A 101 15.07 48.38 -13.26
N GLY A 102 14.63 47.93 -12.09
CA GLY A 102 15.50 47.79 -10.90
C GLY A 102 16.64 46.77 -11.07
N LEU A 103 16.47 45.73 -11.89
CA LEU A 103 17.54 44.77 -12.20
C LEU A 103 18.64 45.44 -13.05
N GLN A 104 18.24 46.24 -14.03
CA GLN A 104 19.19 46.94 -14.91
C GLN A 104 19.98 48.02 -14.16
N GLU A 105 19.35 48.69 -13.20
CA GLU A 105 19.99 49.71 -12.36
C GLU A 105 20.97 49.11 -11.34
N THR A 106 20.75 47.86 -10.89
CA THR A 106 21.62 47.15 -9.94
C THR A 106 22.73 46.32 -10.59
N MET A 107 22.53 45.81 -11.81
CA MET A 107 23.52 44.94 -12.47
C MET A 107 24.56 45.76 -13.24
N VAL A 108 25.45 46.46 -12.51
CA VAL A 108 26.52 47.31 -13.06
C VAL A 108 27.91 46.74 -12.71
N ALA A 109 28.83 46.74 -13.68
CA ALA A 109 30.20 46.29 -13.45
C ALA A 109 30.87 47.03 -12.27
N GLY A 110 31.57 46.29 -11.43
CA GLY A 110 32.19 46.81 -10.21
C GLY A 110 31.33 46.68 -8.94
N GLN A 111 30.03 46.39 -9.05
CA GLN A 111 29.20 46.13 -7.85
C GLN A 111 29.50 44.76 -7.24
N VAL A 112 29.43 44.68 -5.91
CA VAL A 112 29.52 43.42 -5.16
C VAL A 112 28.12 42.85 -4.96
N LEU A 113 27.91 41.64 -5.43
CA LEU A 113 26.66 40.91 -5.22
C LEU A 113 26.89 39.69 -4.35
N ARG A 114 25.92 39.44 -3.48
CA ARG A 114 25.72 38.13 -2.86
C ARG A 114 24.52 37.48 -3.51
N VAL A 115 24.70 36.25 -3.96
CA VAL A 115 23.80 35.57 -4.87
C VAL A 115 23.52 34.17 -4.36
N PHE A 116 22.26 33.76 -4.35
CA PHE A 116 21.83 32.42 -3.99
C PHE A 116 21.04 31.80 -5.14
N GLY A 117 21.40 30.58 -5.52
CA GLY A 117 20.64 29.81 -6.50
C GLY A 117 21.31 28.49 -6.85
N GLU A 118 20.61 27.70 -7.66
CA GLU A 118 21.08 26.39 -8.12
C GLU A 118 22.17 26.52 -9.19
N VAL A 119 23.28 25.82 -8.97
CA VAL A 119 24.43 25.79 -9.85
C VAL A 119 24.23 24.77 -10.96
N ALA A 120 24.31 25.21 -12.21
CA ALA A 120 24.39 24.35 -13.37
C ALA A 120 25.79 24.44 -14.00
N ILE A 121 26.46 23.30 -14.19
CA ILE A 121 27.75 23.23 -14.88
C ILE A 121 27.53 22.57 -16.23
N ASN A 122 27.63 23.36 -17.30
CA ASN A 122 27.45 22.91 -18.67
C ASN A 122 28.73 23.17 -19.47
N LYS A 123 28.76 22.77 -20.75
CA LYS A 123 29.86 23.09 -21.69
C LYS A 123 30.21 24.59 -21.82
N TYR A 124 29.34 25.47 -21.32
CA TYR A 124 29.48 26.93 -21.32
C TYR A 124 29.92 27.49 -19.95
N GLY A 125 30.43 26.66 -19.05
CA GLY A 125 30.87 27.02 -17.70
C GLY A 125 29.78 26.93 -16.63
N THR A 126 30.11 27.42 -15.43
CA THR A 126 29.25 27.43 -14.24
C THR A 126 28.23 28.57 -14.33
N GLN A 127 26.95 28.24 -14.17
CA GLN A 127 25.84 29.17 -14.34
C GLN A 127 24.81 29.05 -13.22
N ILE A 128 24.15 30.16 -12.87
CA ILE A 128 23.01 30.17 -11.95
C ILE A 128 21.86 30.89 -12.66
N SER A 129 20.73 30.19 -12.82
CA SER A 129 19.54 30.75 -13.50
C SER A 129 18.58 31.33 -12.48
N HIS A 130 18.10 32.55 -12.72
CA HIS A 130 17.17 33.28 -11.84
C HIS A 130 17.55 33.27 -10.34
N PRO A 131 18.78 33.66 -9.98
CA PRO A 131 19.16 33.68 -8.58
C PRO A 131 18.44 34.77 -7.78
N GLU A 132 18.30 34.53 -6.49
CA GLU A 132 18.09 35.59 -5.52
C GLU A 132 19.40 36.37 -5.34
N TYR A 133 19.34 37.70 -5.29
CA TYR A 133 20.54 38.53 -5.12
C TYR A 133 20.31 39.65 -4.11
N GLU A 134 21.39 40.02 -3.43
CA GLU A 134 21.50 41.15 -2.52
C GLU A 134 22.71 41.99 -2.93
N VAL A 135 22.51 43.30 -3.09
CA VAL A 135 23.61 44.25 -3.35
C VAL A 135 24.28 44.57 -2.03
N ILE A 136 25.59 44.35 -1.94
CA ILE A 136 26.35 44.59 -0.72
C ILE A 136 27.00 45.97 -0.80
N THR A 137 26.55 46.89 0.06
CA THR A 137 27.07 48.26 0.13
C THR A 137 28.01 48.50 1.33
N ASP A 138 28.04 47.59 2.30
CA ASP A 138 28.95 47.57 3.45
C ASP A 138 29.39 46.13 3.70
N HIS A 139 30.54 45.88 4.32
CA HIS A 139 31.05 44.53 4.72
C HIS A 139 30.18 43.84 5.78
N LYS A 140 28.87 43.80 5.57
CA LYS A 140 27.90 43.09 6.37
C LYS A 140 28.20 41.60 6.22
N PRO A 141 28.55 40.90 7.32
CA PRO A 141 28.64 39.45 7.27
C PRO A 141 27.30 38.91 6.73
N PRO A 142 27.29 37.70 6.13
CA PRO A 142 26.05 36.99 5.89
C PRO A 142 25.19 37.11 7.15
N ALA A 143 23.94 37.57 7.01
CA ALA A 143 23.00 37.40 8.11
C ALA A 143 23.14 35.93 8.56
N ALA A 144 23.17 35.66 9.87
CA ALA A 144 23.33 34.31 10.39
C ALA A 144 22.09 33.46 10.04
N SER A 145 21.90 33.17 8.76
CA SER A 145 20.73 32.49 8.21
C SER A 145 20.80 30.98 8.46
N GLY A 146 21.98 30.46 8.79
CA GLY A 146 22.18 29.03 9.05
C GLY A 146 21.68 28.15 7.90
N LEU A 147 21.38 26.90 8.22
CA LEU A 147 20.60 26.02 7.35
C LEU A 147 19.13 26.39 7.47
N ILE A 148 18.52 26.76 6.35
CA ILE A 148 17.13 27.19 6.30
C ILE A 148 16.26 26.00 5.85
N PRO A 149 15.43 25.43 6.72
CA PRO A 149 14.51 24.37 6.30
C PRO A 149 13.41 24.92 5.39
N ILE A 150 13.10 24.15 4.35
CA ILE A 150 11.98 24.37 3.43
C ILE A 150 10.90 23.35 3.77
N TYR A 151 9.70 23.81 4.09
CA TYR A 151 8.56 22.98 4.42
C TYR A 151 7.57 22.86 3.24
N PRO A 152 6.83 21.76 3.12
CA PRO A 152 5.62 21.75 2.29
C PRO A 152 4.65 22.84 2.75
N THR A 153 3.94 23.50 1.83
CA THR A 153 3.08 24.64 2.17
C THR A 153 1.90 24.78 1.21
N VAL A 154 0.84 25.47 1.65
CA VAL A 154 -0.36 25.80 0.86
C VAL A 154 -0.34 27.25 0.40
N LYS A 155 -1.20 27.59 -0.58
CA LYS A 155 -1.38 28.98 -1.04
C LYS A 155 -1.68 29.86 0.18
N GLN A 156 -0.94 30.97 0.34
CA GLN A 156 -1.04 31.96 1.43
C GLN A 156 -0.39 31.60 2.78
N LEU A 157 0.22 30.42 2.95
CA LEU A 157 1.05 30.12 4.12
C LEU A 157 2.53 30.32 3.77
N GLN A 158 3.21 31.22 4.49
CA GLN A 158 4.61 31.55 4.20
C GLN A 158 5.59 30.66 4.99
N GLN A 159 6.75 30.36 4.38
CA GLN A 159 7.82 29.56 5.00
C GLN A 159 8.28 30.11 6.36
N ASN A 160 8.46 31.44 6.48
CA ASN A 160 8.87 32.07 7.73
C ASN A 160 7.88 31.85 8.86
N LYS A 161 6.58 31.83 8.54
CA LYS A 161 5.54 31.57 9.54
C LYS A 161 5.58 30.11 10.00
N LEU A 162 5.72 29.14 9.09
CA LEU A 162 5.91 27.73 9.44
C LEU A 162 7.14 27.51 10.33
N ARG A 163 8.30 28.07 9.95
CA ARG A 163 9.54 28.01 10.75
C ARG A 163 9.31 28.57 12.16
N SER A 164 8.66 29.73 12.28
CA SER A 164 8.34 30.35 13.56
C SER A 164 7.46 29.46 14.44
N LEU A 165 6.40 28.88 13.87
CA LEU A 165 5.47 28.01 14.59
C LEU A 165 6.14 26.71 15.05
N ILE A 166 6.94 26.08 14.19
CA ILE A 166 7.70 24.87 14.53
C ILE A 166 8.71 25.17 15.64
N ASN A 167 9.37 26.33 15.60
CA ASN A 167 10.29 26.75 16.67
C ASN A 167 9.58 26.95 18.01
N VAL A 168 8.34 27.47 18.00
CA VAL A 168 7.52 27.57 19.21
C VAL A 168 7.14 26.17 19.71
N ALA A 169 6.68 25.29 18.82
CA ALA A 169 6.31 23.91 19.16
C ALA A 169 7.49 23.13 19.77
N LEU A 170 8.69 23.20 19.16
CA LEU A 170 9.89 22.55 19.67
C LEU A 170 10.26 23.04 21.08
N ARG A 171 10.16 24.35 21.34
CA ARG A 171 10.43 24.91 22.68
C ARG A 171 9.41 24.45 23.70
N SER A 172 8.12 24.42 23.34
CA SER A 172 7.05 23.91 24.21
C SER A 172 7.26 22.44 24.54
N ALA A 173 7.66 21.62 23.56
CA ALA A 173 7.98 20.21 23.78
C ALA A 173 9.23 20.01 24.67
N GLN A 174 10.27 20.83 24.48
CA GLN A 174 11.49 20.81 25.32
C GLN A 174 11.18 21.14 26.78
N GLN A 175 10.36 22.17 26.99
CA GLN A 175 9.90 22.54 28.32
C GLN A 175 9.07 21.42 28.95
N TYR A 176 8.21 20.73 28.19
CA TYR A 176 7.44 19.60 28.72
C TYR A 176 8.36 18.43 29.16
N GLN A 177 9.36 18.07 28.35
CA GLN A 177 10.29 16.99 28.67
C GLN A 177 11.13 17.28 29.92
N SER A 178 11.57 18.54 30.10
CA SER A 178 12.36 18.93 31.28
C SER A 178 11.59 18.85 32.60
N HIS A 179 10.24 18.78 32.56
CA HIS A 179 9.39 18.64 33.75
C HIS A 179 9.08 17.17 34.11
N GLY A 180 9.84 16.20 33.55
CA GLY A 180 9.81 14.80 33.98
C GLY A 180 9.13 13.82 33.03
N ALA A 181 8.82 14.22 31.78
CA ALA A 181 8.38 13.26 30.77
C ALA A 181 9.60 12.51 30.21
N SER A 182 9.73 11.22 30.53
CA SER A 182 10.78 10.35 29.97
C SER A 182 10.43 9.91 28.54
N ASP A 183 11.45 9.65 27.71
CA ASP A 183 11.23 8.97 26.43
C ASP A 183 10.57 7.60 26.68
N SER A 184 9.69 7.19 25.76
CA SER A 184 8.90 5.96 25.91
C SER A 184 9.69 4.71 25.48
N LEU A 185 10.84 4.92 24.83
CA LEU A 185 11.76 3.87 24.41
C LEU A 185 13.09 4.01 25.14
N HIS A 186 13.67 2.86 25.51
CA HIS A 186 14.90 2.79 26.30
C HIS A 186 15.96 1.95 25.58
N PRO A 187 17.27 2.22 25.80
CA PRO A 187 18.33 1.41 25.20
C PRO A 187 18.24 -0.09 25.50
N ALA A 188 17.67 -0.46 26.66
CA ALA A 188 17.43 -1.85 27.04
C ALA A 188 16.41 -2.57 26.13
N ASP A 189 15.46 -1.84 25.52
CA ASP A 189 14.48 -2.40 24.59
C ASP A 189 15.17 -2.95 23.35
N TRP A 190 16.17 -2.22 22.84
CA TRP A 190 16.97 -2.67 21.72
C TRP A 190 17.80 -3.92 22.04
N GLN A 191 18.43 -3.95 23.22
CA GLN A 191 19.28 -5.07 23.63
C GLN A 191 18.49 -6.39 23.68
N ALA A 192 17.21 -6.33 24.08
CA ALA A 192 16.35 -7.49 24.15
C ALA A 192 15.99 -8.08 22.78
N ILE A 193 15.87 -7.24 21.74
CA ILE A 193 15.46 -7.68 20.40
C ILE A 193 16.61 -7.89 19.41
N ALA A 194 17.80 -7.33 19.68
CA ALA A 194 18.94 -7.41 18.77
C ALA A 194 19.27 -8.85 18.28
N PRO A 195 19.24 -9.89 19.14
CA PRO A 195 19.45 -11.27 18.70
C PRO A 195 18.36 -11.77 17.73
N ILE A 196 17.11 -11.39 17.95
CA ILE A 196 15.96 -11.79 17.14
C ILE A 196 16.05 -11.14 15.76
N VAL A 197 16.37 -9.85 15.72
CA VAL A 197 16.54 -9.09 14.46
C VAL A 197 17.70 -9.66 13.66
N ALA A 198 18.82 -9.99 14.30
CA ALA A 198 19.98 -10.59 13.63
C ALA A 198 19.65 -11.94 12.97
N GLN A 199 18.80 -12.76 13.60
CA GLN A 199 18.34 -14.03 13.02
C GLN A 199 17.38 -13.82 11.83
N GLN A 200 16.51 -12.81 11.90
CA GLN A 200 15.53 -12.54 10.85
C GLN A 200 16.14 -11.82 9.64
N LEU A 201 17.27 -11.13 9.83
CA LEU A 201 17.98 -10.37 8.80
C LEU A 201 19.47 -10.77 8.73
N PRO A 202 19.78 -12.04 8.36
CA PRO A 202 21.16 -12.56 8.41
C PRO A 202 22.12 -11.83 7.46
N LEU A 203 21.63 -11.35 6.31
CA LEU A 203 22.43 -10.55 5.37
C LEU A 203 22.87 -9.21 5.98
N LEU A 204 22.01 -8.58 6.78
CA LEU A 204 22.32 -7.33 7.47
C LEU A 204 23.12 -7.55 8.76
N ALA A 205 22.97 -8.70 9.42
CA ALA A 205 23.74 -9.04 10.61
C ALA A 205 25.25 -9.30 10.33
N SER A 206 25.59 -9.69 9.09
CA SER A 206 26.98 -9.87 8.65
C SER A 206 27.71 -8.55 8.37
N VAL A 207 26.96 -7.46 8.18
CA VAL A 207 27.44 -6.09 8.06
C VAL A 207 27.29 -5.46 9.45
N THR A 208 28.34 -4.91 10.02
CA THR A 208 28.43 -4.40 11.41
C THR A 208 27.52 -3.20 11.75
N GLU A 209 26.34 -3.05 11.14
CA GLU A 209 25.53 -1.81 11.12
C GLU A 209 24.09 -1.95 11.64
N LEU A 210 23.77 -2.93 12.49
CA LEU A 210 22.54 -2.86 13.30
C LEU A 210 22.79 -1.95 14.51
N ALA A 211 23.14 -0.69 14.25
CA ALA A 211 23.31 0.34 15.28
C ALA A 211 21.96 0.57 15.97
N ASN A 212 21.97 0.68 17.30
CA ASN A 212 20.77 0.98 18.08
C ASN A 212 20.24 2.36 17.67
N PRO A 213 19.09 2.46 16.98
CA PRO A 213 18.58 3.75 16.50
C PRO A 213 18.14 4.68 17.65
N PHE A 214 18.00 4.15 18.87
CA PHE A 214 17.64 4.87 20.08
C PHE A 214 18.84 5.26 20.95
N ALA A 215 20.04 4.74 20.66
CA ALA A 215 21.21 5.00 21.53
C ALA A 215 21.69 6.45 21.42
N GLU A 216 21.56 7.06 20.24
CA GLU A 216 22.09 8.40 19.96
C GLU A 216 21.04 9.50 20.11
N PHE A 217 19.75 9.20 19.88
CA PHE A 217 18.69 10.21 19.80
C PHE A 217 17.41 9.74 20.51
N ASP A 218 16.96 10.55 21.47
CA ASP A 218 15.56 10.51 21.93
C ASP A 218 14.63 11.16 20.89
N LEU A 219 13.31 11.03 21.09
CA LEU A 219 12.32 11.59 20.16
C LEU A 219 12.54 13.09 19.86
N LEU A 220 12.80 13.89 20.90
CA LEU A 220 12.83 15.34 20.76
C LEU A 220 14.15 15.85 20.18
N THR A 221 15.27 15.21 20.54
CA THR A 221 16.57 15.46 19.93
C THR A 221 16.55 15.07 18.45
N ALA A 222 15.91 13.97 18.08
CA ALA A 222 15.71 13.59 16.68
C ALA A 222 14.89 14.65 15.90
N LEU A 223 13.75 15.08 16.45
CA LEU A 223 12.93 16.15 15.85
C LEU A 223 13.70 17.47 15.72
N SER A 224 14.38 17.89 16.80
CA SER A 224 15.17 19.12 16.80
C SER A 224 16.31 19.06 15.78
N PHE A 225 16.97 17.92 15.64
CA PHE A 225 18.05 17.73 14.67
C PHE A 225 17.53 17.79 13.23
N ILE A 226 16.36 17.20 12.95
CA ILE A 226 15.77 17.28 11.61
C ILE A 226 15.37 18.73 11.30
N HIS A 227 14.71 19.45 12.20
CA HIS A 227 14.32 20.84 11.94
C HIS A 227 15.49 21.83 11.96
N ARG A 228 16.55 21.52 12.71
CA ARG A 228 17.75 22.36 12.89
C ARG A 228 19.01 21.51 12.79
N PRO A 229 19.36 21.03 11.58
CA PRO A 229 20.57 20.24 11.40
C PRO A 229 21.82 21.04 11.74
N PRO A 230 22.89 20.39 12.25
CA PRO A 230 24.16 21.06 12.51
C PRO A 230 24.82 21.52 11.21
N ILE A 231 25.66 22.55 11.35
CA ILE A 231 26.46 23.09 10.25
C ILE A 231 27.88 22.53 10.39
N TYR A 232 28.36 21.80 9.39
CA TYR A 232 29.72 21.25 9.34
C TYR A 232 30.65 22.13 8.53
N THR A 233 31.93 22.21 8.87
CA THR A 233 32.92 22.99 8.10
C THR A 233 33.20 22.39 6.72
N ASP A 234 33.18 21.06 6.58
CA ASP A 234 33.31 20.36 5.30
C ASP A 234 32.00 20.36 4.51
N LEU A 235 32.04 20.89 3.28
CA LEU A 235 30.92 20.92 2.34
C LEU A 235 30.43 19.52 1.94
N THR A 236 31.35 18.58 1.77
CA THR A 236 31.02 17.20 1.36
C THR A 236 30.28 16.49 2.49
N GLN A 237 30.72 16.67 3.73
CA GLN A 237 30.03 16.18 4.91
C GLN A 237 28.64 16.84 5.06
N GLN A 238 28.53 18.16 4.87
CA GLN A 238 27.27 18.88 4.92
C GLN A 238 26.28 18.33 3.88
N GLN A 239 26.72 18.13 2.63
CA GLN A 239 25.86 17.63 1.57
C GLN A 239 25.40 16.20 1.82
N ARG A 240 26.28 15.33 2.33
CA ARG A 240 25.91 13.97 2.74
C ARG A 240 24.84 13.99 3.84
N LEU A 241 24.98 14.85 4.84
CA LEU A 241 23.97 15.02 5.89
C LEU A 241 22.61 15.44 5.30
N LEU A 242 22.58 16.49 4.48
CA LEU A 242 21.34 17.02 3.92
C LEU A 242 20.65 16.01 2.99
N ASN A 243 21.43 15.30 2.17
CA ASN A 243 20.92 14.22 1.32
C ASN A 243 20.35 13.07 2.17
N ALA A 244 21.03 12.66 3.23
CA ALA A 244 20.53 11.62 4.13
C ALA A 244 19.22 12.02 4.85
N LEU A 245 19.07 13.30 5.22
CA LEU A 245 17.83 13.83 5.80
C LEU A 245 16.70 13.91 4.75
N LYS A 246 17.01 14.33 3.53
CA LYS A 246 16.06 14.42 2.41
C LYS A 246 15.54 13.04 1.99
N GLU A 247 16.42 12.05 1.94
CA GLU A 247 16.07 10.65 1.64
C GLU A 247 15.51 9.89 2.85
N ARG A 248 15.42 10.53 4.03
CA ARG A 248 15.00 9.93 5.31
C ARG A 248 15.85 8.76 5.79
N ARG A 249 17.09 8.65 5.31
CA ARG A 249 18.04 7.58 5.68
C ARG A 249 18.89 7.92 6.91
N HIS A 250 18.90 9.17 7.35
CA HIS A 250 19.64 9.58 8.55
C HIS A 250 19.09 8.90 9.82
N PRO A 251 19.92 8.50 10.81
CA PRO A 251 19.47 7.85 12.04
C PRO A 251 18.34 8.58 12.79
N THR A 252 18.35 9.92 12.80
CA THR A 252 17.26 10.71 13.39
C THR A 252 15.92 10.51 12.69
N CYS A 253 15.90 10.34 11.36
CA CYS A 253 14.68 10.01 10.62
C CYS A 253 14.26 8.57 10.89
N GLN A 254 15.21 7.63 10.89
CA GLN A 254 14.96 6.22 11.19
C GLN A 254 14.37 6.03 12.59
N ARG A 255 14.84 6.79 13.58
CA ARG A 255 14.30 6.85 14.95
C ARG A 255 12.82 7.21 14.99
N LEU A 256 12.38 8.18 14.16
CA LEU A 256 10.97 8.57 14.07
C LEU A 256 10.13 7.52 13.34
N ILE A 257 10.63 7.03 12.20
CA ILE A 257 9.98 5.98 11.39
C ILE A 257 9.77 4.72 12.23
N LEU A 258 10.77 4.31 13.00
CA LEU A 258 10.70 3.13 13.85
C LEU A 258 9.68 3.29 14.97
N GLU A 259 9.62 4.44 15.64
CA GLU A 259 8.63 4.69 16.69
C GLU A 259 7.21 4.77 16.13
N GLU A 260 7.06 5.39 14.96
CA GLU A 260 5.80 5.43 14.23
C GLU A 260 5.30 4.02 13.90
N MET A 261 6.15 3.21 13.25
CA MET A 261 5.82 1.83 12.90
C MET A 261 5.52 1.00 14.14
N LEU A 262 6.30 1.20 15.22
CA LEU A 262 6.09 0.53 16.50
C LEU A 262 4.70 0.86 17.09
N ALA A 263 4.31 2.13 17.11
CA ALA A 263 3.00 2.53 17.61
C ALA A 263 1.85 1.89 16.82
N HIS A 264 1.98 1.85 15.48
CA HIS A 264 1.02 1.15 14.63
C HIS A 264 0.98 -0.36 14.92
N GLN A 265 2.14 -1.01 15.05
CA GLN A 265 2.23 -2.44 15.39
C GLN A 265 1.59 -2.72 16.76
N LEU A 266 1.89 -1.92 17.78
CA LEU A 266 1.26 -2.03 19.10
C LEU A 266 -0.27 -1.88 19.00
N GLY A 267 -0.77 -0.88 18.27
CA GLY A 267 -2.20 -0.68 18.05
C GLY A 267 -2.90 -1.92 17.44
N LEU A 268 -2.28 -2.54 16.43
CA LEU A 268 -2.78 -3.78 15.82
C LEU A 268 -2.76 -4.95 16.80
N MET A 269 -1.70 -5.09 17.60
CA MET A 269 -1.57 -6.17 18.56
C MET A 269 -2.56 -6.04 19.74
N TYR A 270 -2.84 -4.82 20.21
CA TYR A 270 -3.89 -4.58 21.21
C TYR A 270 -5.27 -4.88 20.64
N ARG A 271 -5.55 -4.46 19.39
CA ARG A 271 -6.79 -4.82 18.70
C ARG A 271 -6.97 -6.33 18.62
N LYS A 272 -5.89 -7.08 18.32
CA LYS A 272 -5.90 -8.54 18.33
C LYS A 272 -6.16 -9.12 19.73
N GLN A 273 -5.52 -8.58 20.78
CA GLN A 273 -5.78 -9.00 22.17
C GLN A 273 -7.22 -8.72 22.62
N GLN A 274 -7.83 -7.62 22.19
CA GLN A 274 -9.23 -7.36 22.48
C GLN A 274 -10.16 -8.36 21.79
N LEU A 275 -9.86 -8.76 20.55
CA LEU A 275 -10.61 -9.82 19.89
C LEU A 275 -10.49 -11.14 20.65
N HIS A 276 -9.35 -11.41 21.28
CA HIS A 276 -9.16 -12.59 22.15
C HIS A 276 -9.93 -12.52 23.49
N GLN A 277 -10.51 -11.37 23.88
CA GLN A 277 -11.41 -11.31 25.04
C GLN A 277 -12.73 -12.05 24.76
N TYR A 278 -13.14 -12.11 23.50
CA TYR A 278 -14.29 -12.90 23.07
C TYR A 278 -13.90 -14.37 22.93
N LYS A 279 -14.80 -15.28 23.31
CA LYS A 279 -14.61 -16.71 23.07
C LYS A 279 -14.96 -17.06 21.63
N ALA A 280 -14.34 -18.10 21.10
CA ALA A 280 -14.69 -18.66 19.81
C ALA A 280 -15.17 -20.12 19.91
N PRO A 281 -16.02 -20.56 18.95
CA PRO A 281 -16.46 -21.94 18.81
C PRO A 281 -15.32 -22.96 18.66
N ARG A 282 -15.04 -23.75 19.69
CA ARG A 282 -13.99 -24.76 19.63
C ARG A 282 -14.36 -25.90 18.66
N CYS A 283 -13.51 -26.15 17.69
CA CYS A 283 -13.65 -27.26 16.74
C CYS A 283 -12.75 -28.45 17.11
N GLN A 284 -13.10 -29.63 16.61
CA GLN A 284 -12.29 -30.84 16.69
C GLN A 284 -11.12 -30.77 15.72
N THR A 285 -10.01 -31.45 16.04
CA THR A 285 -8.80 -31.51 15.20
C THR A 285 -8.85 -32.61 14.15
N THR A 286 -9.89 -33.44 14.16
CA THR A 286 -10.16 -34.54 13.22
C THR A 286 -11.49 -34.28 12.53
N SER A 287 -11.58 -34.61 11.24
CA SER A 287 -12.79 -34.38 10.45
C SER A 287 -13.05 -35.55 9.50
N PRO A 288 -14.00 -36.46 9.81
CA PRO A 288 -14.47 -37.48 8.88
C PRO A 288 -15.04 -36.91 7.58
N LEU A 289 -15.58 -35.68 7.59
CA LEU A 289 -15.99 -34.99 6.36
C LEU A 289 -14.78 -34.62 5.49
N ALA A 290 -13.69 -34.11 6.08
CA ALA A 290 -12.48 -33.75 5.35
C ALA A 290 -11.83 -34.98 4.71
N GLU A 291 -11.75 -36.10 5.43
CA GLU A 291 -11.20 -37.36 4.90
C GLU A 291 -12.01 -37.87 3.70
N ARG A 292 -13.35 -37.89 3.82
CA ARG A 292 -14.25 -38.29 2.72
C ARG A 292 -14.17 -37.34 1.53
N LEU A 293 -14.09 -36.03 1.78
CA LEU A 293 -13.93 -35.03 0.73
C LEU A 293 -12.61 -35.26 -0.02
N LEU A 294 -11.49 -35.41 0.69
CA LEU A 294 -10.19 -35.67 0.08
C LEU A 294 -10.16 -36.97 -0.73
N ALA A 295 -10.78 -38.04 -0.22
CA ALA A 295 -10.90 -39.30 -0.94
C ALA A 295 -11.73 -39.20 -2.24
N SER A 296 -12.62 -38.22 -2.35
CA SER A 296 -13.43 -37.99 -3.56
C SER A 296 -12.72 -37.18 -4.65
N LEU A 297 -11.59 -36.53 -4.34
CA LEU A 297 -10.91 -35.65 -5.27
C LEU A 297 -9.98 -36.44 -6.22
N PRO A 298 -9.89 -36.04 -7.50
CA PRO A 298 -9.03 -36.70 -8.47
C PRO A 298 -7.54 -36.31 -8.35
N PHE A 299 -7.15 -35.60 -7.29
CA PHE A 299 -5.81 -35.09 -7.05
C PHE A 299 -5.51 -35.03 -5.54
N SER A 300 -4.23 -35.00 -5.19
CA SER A 300 -3.75 -34.82 -3.82
C SER A 300 -3.45 -33.35 -3.51
N LEU A 301 -3.48 -33.01 -2.22
CA LEU A 301 -3.04 -31.69 -1.74
C LEU A 301 -1.53 -31.49 -1.95
N THR A 302 -1.14 -30.24 -2.23
CA THR A 302 0.27 -29.83 -2.20
C THR A 302 0.79 -29.74 -0.75
N GLY A 303 2.11 -29.70 -0.55
CA GLY A 303 2.72 -29.53 0.78
C GLY A 303 2.32 -28.20 1.41
N ALA A 304 2.27 -27.14 0.61
CA ALA A 304 1.80 -25.83 1.04
C ALA A 304 0.32 -25.86 1.48
N GLN A 305 -0.57 -26.53 0.73
CA GLN A 305 -1.98 -26.66 1.10
C GLN A 305 -2.15 -27.44 2.42
N GLN A 306 -1.42 -28.55 2.60
CA GLN A 306 -1.46 -29.34 3.84
C GLN A 306 -1.00 -28.54 5.06
N ARG A 307 0.09 -27.77 4.90
CA ARG A 307 0.61 -26.87 5.94
C ARG A 307 -0.43 -25.82 6.33
N VAL A 308 -1.02 -25.13 5.35
CA VAL A 308 -2.04 -24.11 5.61
C VAL A 308 -3.29 -24.69 6.28
N VAL A 309 -3.77 -25.87 5.84
CA VAL A 309 -4.91 -26.55 6.49
C VAL A 309 -4.57 -26.87 7.94
N SER A 310 -3.37 -27.38 8.22
CA SER A 310 -2.94 -27.69 9.58
C SER A 310 -2.83 -26.45 10.48
N GLU A 311 -2.35 -25.32 9.93
CA GLU A 311 -2.36 -24.02 10.63
C GLU A 311 -3.78 -23.58 10.97
N ILE A 312 -4.73 -23.69 10.03
CA ILE A 312 -6.15 -23.36 10.26
C ILE A 312 -6.77 -24.28 11.32
N VAL A 313 -6.58 -25.59 11.21
CA VAL A 313 -7.14 -26.58 12.15
C VAL A 313 -6.63 -26.34 13.57
N ARG A 314 -5.34 -26.03 13.72
CA ARG A 314 -4.76 -25.68 15.02
C ARG A 314 -5.46 -24.47 15.65
N ASP A 315 -5.79 -23.46 14.87
CA ASP A 315 -6.47 -22.26 15.37
C ASP A 315 -7.95 -22.51 15.66
N LEU A 316 -8.65 -23.26 14.78
CA LEU A 316 -10.05 -23.68 15.00
C LEU A 316 -10.21 -24.53 16.27
N ALA A 317 -9.17 -25.24 16.69
CA ALA A 317 -9.17 -26.05 17.90
C ALA A 317 -9.04 -25.24 19.21
N GLN A 318 -8.78 -23.93 19.10
CA GLN A 318 -8.67 -23.02 20.25
C GLN A 318 -10.00 -22.34 20.55
N SER A 319 -10.19 -21.89 21.80
CA SER A 319 -11.35 -21.08 22.19
C SER A 319 -11.16 -19.59 21.92
N VAL A 320 -10.23 -19.23 21.03
CA VAL A 320 -9.84 -17.87 20.68
C VAL A 320 -10.21 -17.62 19.22
N PRO A 321 -10.78 -16.45 18.85
CA PRO A 321 -11.21 -16.20 17.49
C PRO A 321 -10.03 -16.24 16.53
N MET A 322 -10.14 -17.10 15.51
CA MET A 322 -9.16 -17.15 14.43
C MET A 322 -9.43 -15.98 13.50
N LEU A 323 -8.39 -15.22 13.17
CA LEU A 323 -8.43 -14.17 12.13
C LEU A 323 -7.27 -14.44 11.19
N ARG A 324 -7.52 -15.25 10.16
CA ARG A 324 -6.46 -15.77 9.29
C ARG A 324 -6.66 -15.34 7.85
N LEU A 325 -5.61 -14.81 7.23
CA LEU A 325 -5.54 -14.46 5.83
C LEU A 325 -4.73 -15.51 5.06
N VAL A 326 -5.43 -16.28 4.22
CA VAL A 326 -4.82 -17.21 3.27
C VAL A 326 -4.52 -16.48 1.96
N GLN A 327 -3.25 -16.46 1.60
CA GLN A 327 -2.74 -15.87 0.38
C GLN A 327 -2.18 -16.97 -0.52
N GLY A 328 -2.35 -16.80 -1.81
CA GLY A 328 -1.76 -17.69 -2.81
C GLY A 328 -2.15 -17.21 -4.19
N ASP A 329 -1.38 -17.62 -5.19
CA ASP A 329 -1.66 -17.25 -6.57
C ASP A 329 -3.06 -17.74 -7.04
N VAL A 330 -3.58 -17.14 -8.10
CA VAL A 330 -4.81 -17.58 -8.77
C VAL A 330 -4.66 -19.06 -9.14
N GLY A 331 -5.57 -19.91 -8.67
CA GLY A 331 -5.51 -21.36 -8.94
C GLY A 331 -4.64 -22.16 -7.96
N ALA A 332 -4.05 -21.55 -6.92
CA ALA A 332 -3.30 -22.27 -5.88
C ALA A 332 -4.17 -23.19 -4.97
N GLY A 333 -5.47 -23.30 -5.23
CA GLY A 333 -6.38 -24.16 -4.46
C GLY A 333 -6.92 -23.55 -3.15
N LYS A 334 -6.93 -22.22 -3.00
CA LYS A 334 -7.48 -21.53 -1.83
C LYS A 334 -8.91 -21.96 -1.48
N THR A 335 -9.78 -22.10 -2.47
CA THR A 335 -11.17 -22.55 -2.30
C THR A 335 -11.26 -23.94 -1.69
N LEU A 336 -10.32 -24.85 -2.02
CA LEU A 336 -10.27 -26.18 -1.43
C LEU A 336 -9.81 -26.11 0.04
N VAL A 337 -8.81 -25.30 0.36
CA VAL A 337 -8.39 -25.05 1.75
C VAL A 337 -9.57 -24.52 2.59
N ALA A 338 -10.37 -23.62 2.03
CA ALA A 338 -11.58 -23.12 2.67
C ALA A 338 -12.66 -24.19 2.87
N ALA A 339 -12.87 -25.06 1.87
CA ALA A 339 -13.78 -26.20 1.99
C ALA A 339 -13.33 -27.18 3.08
N LEU A 340 -12.03 -27.47 3.17
CA LEU A 340 -11.48 -28.32 4.23
C LEU A 340 -11.69 -27.70 5.61
N ALA A 341 -11.42 -26.39 5.76
CA ALA A 341 -11.72 -25.67 7.00
C ALA A 341 -13.21 -25.76 7.39
N ALA A 342 -14.11 -25.69 6.39
CA ALA A 342 -15.54 -25.88 6.61
C ALA A 342 -15.87 -27.28 7.14
N CYS A 343 -15.22 -28.34 6.64
CA CYS A 343 -15.42 -29.70 7.14
C CYS A 343 -15.18 -29.82 8.66
N TYR A 344 -14.09 -29.23 9.18
CA TYR A 344 -13.79 -29.26 10.62
C TYR A 344 -14.83 -28.51 11.45
N ALA A 345 -15.33 -27.37 10.97
CA ALA A 345 -16.40 -26.63 11.63
C ALA A 345 -17.72 -27.44 11.64
N LEU A 346 -18.06 -28.05 10.50
CA LEU A 346 -19.28 -28.84 10.32
C LEU A 346 -19.29 -30.12 11.18
N ASP A 347 -18.19 -30.88 11.22
CA ASP A 347 -18.06 -32.07 12.08
C ASP A 347 -18.12 -31.71 13.57
N SER A 348 -17.70 -30.49 13.91
CA SER A 348 -17.85 -29.92 15.25
C SER A 348 -19.25 -29.39 15.53
N GLY A 349 -20.17 -29.54 14.57
CA GLY A 349 -21.57 -29.17 14.66
C GLY A 349 -21.85 -27.70 14.41
N TRP A 350 -20.94 -26.91 13.83
CA TRP A 350 -21.15 -25.49 13.57
C TRP A 350 -21.54 -25.21 12.12
N GLN A 351 -22.29 -24.13 11.90
CA GLN A 351 -22.60 -23.62 10.55
C GLN A 351 -21.43 -22.81 9.99
N VAL A 352 -21.35 -22.77 8.66
CA VAL A 352 -20.33 -22.06 7.91
C VAL A 352 -20.98 -21.04 6.98
N ALA A 353 -20.46 -19.81 6.95
CA ALA A 353 -20.84 -18.81 5.97
C ALA A 353 -19.68 -18.56 5.00
N LEU A 354 -19.93 -18.52 3.69
CA LEU A 354 -18.96 -18.13 2.66
C LEU A 354 -19.46 -16.89 1.92
N MET A 355 -18.61 -15.88 1.87
CA MET A 355 -18.89 -14.59 1.28
C MET A 355 -18.02 -14.33 0.06
N ALA A 356 -18.64 -13.88 -1.03
CA ALA A 356 -17.95 -13.47 -2.24
C ALA A 356 -18.48 -12.11 -2.75
N PRO A 357 -17.61 -11.28 -3.37
CA PRO A 357 -17.89 -9.86 -3.62
C PRO A 357 -18.92 -9.63 -4.72
N THR A 358 -19.13 -10.62 -5.58
CA THR A 358 -20.07 -10.54 -6.70
C THR A 358 -20.97 -11.76 -6.69
N GLU A 359 -22.19 -11.61 -7.22
CA GLU A 359 -23.11 -12.73 -7.35
C GLU A 359 -22.53 -13.86 -8.21
N ILE A 360 -21.78 -13.52 -9.26
CA ILE A 360 -21.14 -14.50 -10.16
C ILE A 360 -20.15 -15.38 -9.38
N LEU A 361 -19.27 -14.77 -8.58
CA LEU A 361 -18.30 -15.53 -7.80
C LEU A 361 -18.99 -16.35 -6.69
N ALA A 362 -20.03 -15.80 -6.08
CA ALA A 362 -20.81 -16.49 -5.07
C ALA A 362 -21.57 -17.71 -5.67
N GLU A 363 -22.14 -17.59 -6.87
CA GLU A 363 -22.76 -18.71 -7.61
C GLU A 363 -21.71 -19.79 -7.99
N GLN A 364 -20.50 -19.38 -8.36
CA GLN A 364 -19.40 -20.31 -8.61
C GLN A 364 -19.04 -21.12 -7.35
N HIS A 365 -18.95 -20.46 -6.20
CA HIS A 365 -18.72 -21.13 -4.93
C HIS A 365 -19.89 -22.05 -4.55
N LEU A 366 -21.13 -21.61 -4.77
CA LEU A 366 -22.33 -22.43 -4.56
C LEU A 366 -22.23 -23.76 -5.31
N HIS A 367 -21.99 -23.71 -6.62
CA HIS A 367 -21.90 -24.91 -7.44
C HIS A 367 -20.76 -25.85 -7.00
N ASN A 368 -19.59 -25.29 -6.69
CA ASN A 368 -18.44 -26.07 -6.23
C ASN A 368 -18.73 -26.75 -4.88
N PHE A 369 -19.32 -26.02 -3.94
CA PHE A 369 -19.63 -26.54 -2.61
C PHE A 369 -20.79 -27.54 -2.66
N GLU A 370 -21.84 -27.33 -3.44
CA GLU A 370 -22.90 -28.32 -3.65
C GLU A 370 -22.31 -29.64 -4.18
N ARG A 371 -21.45 -29.56 -5.20
CA ARG A 371 -20.77 -30.74 -5.76
C ARG A 371 -19.94 -31.51 -4.72
N TRP A 372 -19.33 -30.81 -3.77
CA TRP A 372 -18.49 -31.42 -2.73
C TRP A 372 -19.27 -31.90 -1.51
N PHE A 373 -20.28 -31.15 -1.06
CA PHE A 373 -20.92 -31.34 0.24
C PHE A 373 -22.29 -32.05 0.17
N THR A 374 -23.04 -31.92 -0.92
CA THR A 374 -24.32 -32.64 -1.09
C THR A 374 -24.13 -34.16 -1.05
N PRO A 375 -23.11 -34.77 -1.69
CA PRO A 375 -22.84 -36.21 -1.57
C PRO A 375 -22.46 -36.65 -0.14
N LEU A 376 -22.00 -35.71 0.70
CA LEU A 376 -21.63 -35.96 2.09
C LEU A 376 -22.81 -35.78 3.05
N GLY A 377 -24.01 -35.46 2.53
CA GLY A 377 -25.23 -35.23 3.33
C GLY A 377 -25.30 -33.85 3.96
N ILE A 378 -24.55 -32.87 3.46
CA ILE A 378 -24.54 -31.49 3.96
C ILE A 378 -25.27 -30.58 2.97
N ASN A 379 -26.21 -29.78 3.48
CA ASN A 379 -27.01 -28.86 2.70
C ASN A 379 -26.29 -27.51 2.56
N VAL A 380 -26.22 -27.02 1.32
CA VAL A 380 -25.65 -25.73 0.97
C VAL A 380 -26.78 -24.80 0.55
N GLY A 381 -26.86 -23.63 1.18
CA GLY A 381 -27.87 -22.61 0.89
C GLY A 381 -27.27 -21.38 0.22
N TRP A 382 -28.16 -20.64 -0.44
CA TRP A 382 -27.82 -19.46 -1.23
C TRP A 382 -28.48 -18.21 -0.66
N LEU A 383 -27.73 -17.12 -0.47
CA LEU A 383 -28.25 -15.81 -0.08
C LEU A 383 -27.67 -14.69 -0.96
N ALA A 384 -28.47 -14.17 -1.89
CA ALA A 384 -28.09 -13.07 -2.77
C ALA A 384 -29.26 -12.13 -3.10
N GLY A 385 -28.97 -11.00 -3.75
CA GLY A 385 -29.94 -9.94 -4.02
C GLY A 385 -31.04 -10.34 -5.00
N LYS A 386 -30.79 -11.30 -5.90
CA LYS A 386 -31.73 -11.77 -6.92
C LYS A 386 -32.88 -12.66 -6.42
N GLN A 387 -32.92 -13.04 -5.14
CA GLN A 387 -33.95 -13.95 -4.63
C GLN A 387 -35.31 -13.26 -4.48
N THR A 388 -36.38 -13.98 -4.81
CA THR A 388 -37.74 -13.49 -4.50
C THR A 388 -37.97 -13.43 -2.99
N ALA A 389 -38.89 -12.57 -2.53
CA ALA A 389 -39.20 -12.43 -1.11
C ALA A 389 -39.57 -13.77 -0.44
N LYS A 390 -40.32 -14.64 -1.15
CA LYS A 390 -40.70 -15.97 -0.67
C LYS A 390 -39.49 -16.91 -0.54
N GLN A 391 -38.62 -16.95 -1.55
CA GLN A 391 -37.40 -17.77 -1.50
C GLN A 391 -36.46 -17.30 -0.38
N ARG A 392 -36.31 -15.98 -0.22
CA ARG A 392 -35.50 -15.40 0.84
C ARG A 392 -36.06 -15.75 2.22
N ALA A 393 -37.37 -15.58 2.44
CA ALA A 393 -38.00 -15.91 3.72
C ALA A 393 -37.83 -17.40 4.08
N HIS A 394 -38.02 -18.29 3.12
CA HIS A 394 -37.79 -19.72 3.32
C HIS A 394 -36.32 -20.02 3.66
N MET A 395 -35.36 -19.43 2.93
CA MET A 395 -33.94 -19.63 3.20
C MET A 395 -33.55 -19.12 4.59
N LEU A 396 -34.01 -17.93 4.99
CA LEU A 396 -33.75 -17.38 6.32
C LEU A 396 -34.23 -18.33 7.42
N GLN A 397 -35.41 -18.93 7.24
CA GLN A 397 -35.95 -19.90 8.17
C GLN A 397 -35.09 -21.18 8.22
N THR A 398 -34.76 -21.78 7.07
CA THR A 398 -33.92 -22.99 7.02
C THR A 398 -32.50 -22.79 7.60
N VAL A 399 -31.97 -21.56 7.51
CA VAL A 399 -30.68 -21.20 8.13
C VAL A 399 -30.80 -21.09 9.65
N ALA A 400 -31.89 -20.49 10.14
CA ALA A 400 -32.19 -20.38 11.57
C ALA A 400 -32.51 -21.73 12.22
N ASP A 401 -33.14 -22.63 11.47
CA ASP A 401 -33.52 -23.98 11.92
C ASP A 401 -32.37 -25.01 11.80
N ASN A 402 -31.22 -24.59 11.26
CA ASN A 402 -30.03 -25.43 11.01
C ASN A 402 -30.24 -26.57 9.98
N ASP A 403 -31.25 -26.45 9.12
CA ASP A 403 -31.46 -27.35 7.98
C ASP A 403 -30.39 -27.16 6.90
N VAL A 404 -29.86 -25.94 6.80
CA VAL A 404 -28.73 -25.56 5.94
C VAL A 404 -27.50 -25.33 6.81
N GLN A 405 -26.41 -26.07 6.56
CA GLN A 405 -25.19 -25.96 7.36
C GLN A 405 -24.13 -25.06 6.71
N ILE A 406 -24.13 -24.92 5.38
CA ILE A 406 -23.25 -23.99 4.66
C ILE A 406 -24.10 -22.93 3.96
N VAL A 407 -23.82 -21.66 4.19
CA VAL A 407 -24.53 -20.54 3.54
C VAL A 407 -23.57 -19.75 2.67
N ILE A 408 -23.84 -19.69 1.37
CA ILE A 408 -23.01 -18.98 0.39
C ILE A 408 -23.76 -17.76 -0.14
N GLY A 409 -23.07 -16.63 -0.26
CA GLY A 409 -23.74 -15.42 -0.67
C GLY A 409 -22.86 -14.19 -0.85
N THR A 410 -23.52 -13.08 -1.14
CA THR A 410 -22.89 -11.75 -1.27
C THR A 410 -23.09 -10.94 0.01
N HIS A 411 -22.98 -9.61 -0.08
CA HIS A 411 -23.28 -8.68 1.03
C HIS A 411 -24.66 -8.91 1.68
N ALA A 412 -25.58 -9.61 1.02
CA ALA A 412 -26.88 -10.01 1.57
C ALA A 412 -26.79 -10.86 2.85
N ILE A 413 -25.66 -11.53 3.12
CA ILE A 413 -25.44 -12.31 4.35
C ILE A 413 -25.33 -11.41 5.59
N PHE A 414 -24.86 -10.16 5.45
CA PHE A 414 -24.68 -9.24 6.59
C PHE A 414 -25.98 -8.63 7.10
N GLN A 415 -27.07 -8.70 6.33
CA GLN A 415 -28.32 -8.05 6.71
C GLN A 415 -28.81 -8.55 8.08
N GLU A 416 -29.38 -7.66 8.89
CA GLU A 416 -29.80 -7.96 10.26
C GLU A 416 -30.75 -9.16 10.34
N GLN A 417 -31.59 -9.33 9.31
CA GLN A 417 -32.57 -10.42 9.20
C GLN A 417 -31.95 -11.83 9.10
N VAL A 418 -30.66 -11.95 8.75
CA VAL A 418 -30.00 -13.25 8.60
C VAL A 418 -29.55 -13.74 9.98
N THR A 419 -30.31 -14.64 10.58
CA THR A 419 -29.97 -15.26 11.87
C THR A 419 -29.51 -16.69 11.66
N PHE A 420 -28.28 -17.00 12.06
CA PHE A 420 -27.76 -18.36 12.07
C PHE A 420 -28.16 -19.07 13.36
N ALA A 421 -28.39 -20.37 13.29
CA ALA A 421 -28.58 -21.19 14.48
C ALA A 421 -27.31 -21.23 15.34
N LYS A 422 -26.15 -21.42 14.70
CA LYS A 422 -24.84 -21.56 15.35
C LYS A 422 -23.68 -21.36 14.39
N LEU A 423 -23.42 -20.11 13.99
CA LEU A 423 -22.30 -19.78 13.10
C LEU A 423 -20.95 -19.99 13.81
N GLY A 424 -20.11 -20.89 13.28
CA GLY A 424 -18.77 -21.17 13.80
C GLY A 424 -17.62 -20.64 12.96
N LEU A 425 -17.81 -20.58 11.63
CA LEU A 425 -16.77 -20.16 10.69
C LEU A 425 -17.36 -19.25 9.61
N ALA A 426 -16.73 -18.10 9.40
CA ALA A 426 -17.00 -17.19 8.30
C ALA A 426 -15.80 -17.15 7.34
N ILE A 427 -16.03 -17.44 6.07
CA ILE A 427 -15.04 -17.44 5.00
C ILE A 427 -15.33 -16.24 4.10
N ILE A 428 -14.32 -15.42 3.82
CA ILE A 428 -14.44 -14.22 2.98
C ILE A 428 -13.46 -14.32 1.82
N ASP A 429 -13.96 -14.42 0.60
CA ASP A 429 -13.14 -14.43 -0.61
C ASP A 429 -12.97 -13.01 -1.19
N GLU A 430 -11.80 -12.72 -1.74
CA GLU A 430 -11.41 -11.38 -2.25
C GLU A 430 -11.71 -10.25 -1.25
N GLN A 431 -11.16 -10.37 -0.04
CA GLN A 431 -11.49 -9.48 1.09
C GLN A 431 -11.35 -7.97 0.81
N HIS A 432 -10.46 -7.56 -0.10
CA HIS A 432 -10.19 -6.16 -0.43
C HIS A 432 -11.39 -5.42 -1.04
N ARG A 433 -12.46 -6.13 -1.42
CA ARG A 433 -13.71 -5.54 -1.93
C ARG A 433 -14.76 -5.29 -0.85
N PHE A 434 -14.51 -5.69 0.40
CA PHE A 434 -15.47 -5.59 1.50
C PHE A 434 -15.05 -4.54 2.53
N GLY A 435 -16.02 -3.76 3.02
CA GLY A 435 -15.81 -2.70 4.01
C GLY A 435 -15.55 -3.23 5.43
N VAL A 436 -15.02 -2.37 6.32
CA VAL A 436 -14.79 -2.70 7.74
C VAL A 436 -16.10 -3.03 8.48
N GLU A 437 -17.17 -2.27 8.23
CA GLU A 437 -18.48 -2.44 8.91
C GLU A 437 -19.10 -3.81 8.62
N GLN A 438 -18.92 -4.30 7.39
CA GLN A 438 -19.37 -5.62 6.98
C GLN A 438 -18.68 -6.71 7.81
N ARG A 439 -17.36 -6.64 8.00
CA ARG A 439 -16.61 -7.61 8.82
C ARG A 439 -17.09 -7.65 10.28
N VAL A 440 -17.42 -6.50 10.85
CA VAL A 440 -17.96 -6.40 12.22
C VAL A 440 -19.35 -7.03 12.31
N ALA A 441 -20.19 -6.86 11.29
CA ALA A 441 -21.53 -7.46 11.28
C ALA A 441 -21.51 -8.99 11.33
N LEU A 442 -20.51 -9.66 10.74
CA LEU A 442 -20.34 -11.12 10.87
C LEU A 442 -19.88 -11.55 12.26
N LEU A 443 -18.99 -10.78 12.91
CA LEU A 443 -18.56 -11.08 14.28
C LEU A 443 -19.76 -11.11 15.23
N ASN A 444 -20.72 -10.21 15.02
CA ASN A 444 -21.93 -10.10 15.83
C ASN A 444 -23.00 -11.18 15.53
N LYS A 445 -22.82 -12.01 14.50
CA LYS A 445 -23.74 -13.11 14.15
C LYS A 445 -23.38 -14.45 14.82
N GLY A 446 -22.35 -14.47 15.66
CA GLY A 446 -22.04 -15.62 16.51
C GLY A 446 -23.14 -15.90 17.54
N LEU A 447 -23.10 -17.07 18.15
CA LEU A 447 -23.96 -17.37 19.31
C LEU A 447 -23.63 -16.42 20.46
N ALA A 448 -24.57 -16.16 21.38
CA ALA A 448 -24.36 -15.24 22.51
C ALA A 448 -23.01 -15.47 23.22
N HIS A 449 -22.22 -14.40 23.36
CA HIS A 449 -20.86 -14.41 23.94
C HIS A 449 -19.79 -15.21 23.19
N THR A 450 -20.06 -15.58 21.93
CA THR A 450 -19.08 -16.19 21.02
C THR A 450 -18.93 -15.37 19.75
N THR A 451 -17.75 -15.42 19.16
CA THR A 451 -17.47 -14.83 17.84
C THR A 451 -17.02 -15.93 16.89
N PRO A 452 -17.55 -16.00 15.66
CA PRO A 452 -17.15 -17.02 14.71
C PRO A 452 -15.70 -16.80 14.28
N HIS A 453 -15.00 -17.90 14.00
CA HIS A 453 -13.70 -17.85 13.35
C HIS A 453 -13.80 -17.19 11.97
N GLN A 454 -12.81 -16.40 11.56
CA GLN A 454 -12.75 -15.78 10.24
C GLN A 454 -11.55 -16.27 9.43
N LEU A 455 -11.86 -16.72 8.21
CA LEU A 455 -10.89 -17.11 7.20
C LEU A 455 -11.04 -16.18 5.99
N MET A 456 -10.06 -15.33 5.75
CA MET A 456 -10.03 -14.44 4.60
C MET A 456 -9.13 -15.00 3.52
N MET A 457 -9.50 -14.82 2.26
CA MET A 457 -8.72 -15.25 1.10
C MET A 457 -8.48 -14.08 0.15
N THR A 458 -7.32 -14.10 -0.50
CA THR A 458 -6.96 -13.13 -1.54
C THR A 458 -6.26 -13.83 -2.70
N ALA A 459 -6.61 -13.46 -3.93
CA ALA A 459 -5.93 -13.95 -5.12
C ALA A 459 -4.60 -13.23 -5.39
N THR A 460 -4.49 -11.96 -5.01
CA THR A 460 -3.24 -11.22 -5.10
C THR A 460 -2.40 -11.49 -3.85
N PRO A 461 -1.20 -12.08 -3.99
CA PRO A 461 -0.25 -12.15 -2.90
C PRO A 461 0.00 -10.75 -2.36
N ILE A 462 0.04 -10.62 -1.04
CA ILE A 462 0.27 -9.33 -0.39
C ILE A 462 1.73 -9.35 0.07
N PRO A 463 2.53 -8.32 -0.24
CA PRO A 463 3.91 -8.27 0.24
C PRO A 463 3.93 -8.39 1.76
N ARG A 464 4.94 -9.07 2.30
CA ARG A 464 5.05 -9.32 3.74
C ARG A 464 4.98 -8.03 4.56
N THR A 465 5.60 -6.95 4.08
CA THR A 465 5.55 -5.62 4.71
C THR A 465 4.14 -5.05 4.79
N LEU A 466 3.38 -5.14 3.69
CA LEU A 466 1.98 -4.69 3.65
C LEU A 466 1.08 -5.59 4.51
N ALA A 467 1.35 -6.90 4.54
CA ALA A 467 0.65 -7.83 5.41
C ALA A 467 0.90 -7.55 6.89
N MET A 468 2.14 -7.28 7.31
CA MET A 468 2.49 -6.91 8.68
C MET A 468 1.93 -5.55 9.11
N SER A 469 1.75 -4.63 8.15
CA SER A 469 1.23 -3.29 8.38
C SER A 469 -0.30 -3.27 8.33
N ALA A 470 -0.89 -3.37 7.14
CA ALA A 470 -2.33 -3.14 6.95
C ALA A 470 -3.22 -4.26 7.47
N PHE A 471 -2.64 -5.45 7.60
CA PHE A 471 -3.32 -6.68 7.98
C PHE A 471 -2.64 -7.32 9.20
N GLY A 472 -1.85 -6.57 9.96
CA GLY A 472 -1.02 -7.09 11.05
C GLY A 472 -1.80 -7.59 12.26
N ASP A 473 -3.10 -7.29 12.33
CA ASP A 473 -4.03 -7.89 13.29
C ASP A 473 -4.47 -9.32 12.90
N MET A 474 -4.14 -9.76 11.68
CA MET A 474 -4.46 -11.10 11.15
C MET A 474 -3.21 -11.99 11.04
N ASP A 475 -3.38 -13.27 11.32
CA ASP A 475 -2.37 -14.28 11.04
C ASP A 475 -2.35 -14.59 9.54
N THR A 476 -1.17 -14.73 8.95
CA THR A 476 -1.04 -14.96 7.50
C THR A 476 -0.57 -16.37 7.21
N SER A 477 -1.19 -17.00 6.21
CA SER A 477 -0.82 -18.29 5.66
C SER A 477 -0.59 -18.15 4.17
N VAL A 478 0.54 -18.65 3.68
CA VAL A 478 0.91 -18.57 2.27
C VAL A 478 0.85 -19.95 1.63
N ILE A 479 0.16 -20.05 0.50
CA ILE A 479 0.23 -21.17 -0.44
C ILE A 479 1.21 -20.80 -1.55
N ASP A 480 2.46 -21.23 -1.37
CA ASP A 480 3.63 -20.95 -2.21
C ASP A 480 3.89 -22.02 -3.29
N GLU A 481 3.10 -23.09 -3.30
CA GLU A 481 3.18 -24.17 -4.30
C GLU A 481 1.99 -24.13 -5.25
N LEU A 482 2.27 -24.27 -6.56
CA LEU A 482 1.24 -24.47 -7.57
C LEU A 482 0.87 -25.96 -7.68
N PRO A 483 -0.39 -26.31 -7.99
CA PRO A 483 -0.78 -27.69 -8.26
C PRO A 483 0.02 -28.29 -9.42
N PRO A 484 0.37 -29.60 -9.37
CA PRO A 484 1.28 -30.24 -10.32
C PRO A 484 0.83 -30.21 -11.80
N ASN A 485 -0.48 -30.05 -12.05
CA ASN A 485 -1.04 -30.01 -13.40
C ASN A 485 -0.99 -28.62 -14.06
N ARG A 486 -0.44 -27.60 -13.39
CA ARG A 486 -0.41 -26.22 -13.90
C ARG A 486 0.93 -25.90 -14.57
N THR A 487 0.90 -25.52 -15.85
CA THR A 487 2.09 -25.04 -16.55
C THR A 487 2.27 -23.53 -16.41
N PRO A 488 3.51 -23.01 -16.26
CA PRO A 488 3.76 -21.57 -16.23
C PRO A 488 3.33 -20.87 -17.53
N ILE A 489 2.76 -19.68 -17.40
CA ILE A 489 2.27 -18.89 -18.54
C ILE A 489 3.44 -18.14 -19.17
N THR A 490 3.64 -18.33 -20.48
CA THR A 490 4.67 -17.58 -21.22
C THR A 490 4.15 -16.18 -21.52
N THR A 491 4.79 -15.15 -20.96
CA THR A 491 4.37 -13.75 -21.11
C THR A 491 5.28 -13.03 -22.10
N VAL A 492 4.70 -12.32 -23.07
CA VAL A 492 5.43 -11.55 -24.09
C VAL A 492 4.88 -10.13 -24.19
N THR A 493 5.78 -9.16 -24.40
CA THR A 493 5.42 -7.76 -24.66
C THR A 493 5.53 -7.47 -26.15
N VAL A 494 4.48 -6.90 -26.76
CA VAL A 494 4.39 -6.67 -28.21
C VAL A 494 3.93 -5.24 -28.48
N SER A 495 4.55 -4.55 -29.44
CA SER A 495 4.08 -3.22 -29.87
C SER A 495 2.70 -3.35 -30.52
N ARG A 496 1.82 -2.39 -30.27
CA ARG A 496 0.51 -2.29 -30.93
C ARG A 496 0.61 -2.29 -32.46
N ASP A 497 1.74 -1.87 -33.03
CA ASP A 497 1.96 -1.91 -34.50
C ASP A 497 1.93 -3.34 -35.06
N ARG A 498 2.22 -4.35 -34.22
CA ARG A 498 2.18 -5.78 -34.57
C ARG A 498 0.87 -6.45 -34.13
N ARG A 499 -0.19 -5.66 -33.91
CA ARG A 499 -1.53 -6.17 -33.50
C ARG A 499 -2.08 -7.18 -34.50
N ASP A 500 -1.87 -6.97 -35.80
CA ASP A 500 -2.40 -7.87 -36.83
C ASP A 500 -1.79 -9.28 -36.73
N GLU A 501 -0.50 -9.41 -36.44
CA GLU A 501 0.15 -10.71 -36.21
C GLU A 501 -0.44 -11.46 -35.00
N VAL A 502 -0.89 -10.73 -33.97
CA VAL A 502 -1.54 -11.32 -32.79
C VAL A 502 -2.93 -11.82 -33.15
N ILE A 503 -3.68 -11.09 -33.98
CA ILE A 503 -5.01 -11.47 -34.47
C ILE A 503 -4.92 -12.77 -35.29
N GLU A 504 -3.96 -12.87 -36.21
CA GLU A 504 -3.72 -14.10 -36.99
C GLU A 504 -3.43 -15.30 -36.07
N ARG A 505 -2.63 -15.09 -35.03
CA ARG A 505 -2.27 -16.15 -34.09
C ARG A 505 -3.46 -16.59 -33.22
N ILE A 506 -4.39 -15.70 -32.90
CA ILE A 506 -5.66 -16.06 -32.24
C ILE A 506 -6.49 -16.94 -33.17
N ALA A 507 -6.61 -16.59 -34.45
CA ALA A 507 -7.38 -17.36 -35.42
C ALA A 507 -6.91 -18.83 -35.44
N VAL A 508 -5.61 -19.05 -35.61
CA VAL A 508 -4.99 -20.40 -35.61
C VAL A 508 -5.23 -21.14 -34.29
N ASN A 509 -5.11 -20.44 -33.16
CA ASN A 509 -5.34 -21.06 -31.85
C ASN A 509 -6.80 -21.49 -31.67
N CYS A 510 -7.75 -20.66 -32.12
CA CYS A 510 -9.18 -20.95 -32.04
C CYS A 510 -9.64 -22.02 -33.03
N GLU A 511 -9.05 -22.09 -34.23
CA GLU A 511 -9.27 -23.19 -35.18
C GLU A 511 -8.84 -24.56 -34.60
N ALA A 512 -7.80 -24.58 -33.76
CA ALA A 512 -7.38 -25.77 -33.03
C ALA A 512 -8.33 -26.14 -31.85
N GLY A 513 -9.50 -25.50 -31.74
CA GLY A 513 -10.51 -25.75 -30.72
C GLY A 513 -10.22 -25.11 -29.35
N LYS A 514 -9.22 -24.21 -29.28
CA LYS A 514 -8.84 -23.51 -28.05
C LYS A 514 -9.58 -22.18 -27.93
N GLN A 515 -9.60 -21.63 -26.72
CA GLN A 515 -10.28 -20.36 -26.45
C GLN A 515 -9.29 -19.26 -26.07
N ALA A 516 -9.67 -18.02 -26.33
CA ALA A 516 -8.84 -16.84 -26.07
C ALA A 516 -9.63 -15.69 -25.43
N TYR A 517 -8.92 -14.87 -24.66
CA TYR A 517 -9.41 -13.62 -24.09
C TYR A 517 -8.75 -12.43 -24.78
N TRP A 518 -9.54 -11.39 -25.07
CA TRP A 518 -9.07 -10.09 -25.53
C TRP A 518 -9.57 -9.00 -24.58
N VAL A 519 -8.67 -8.44 -23.77
CA VAL A 519 -8.99 -7.47 -22.73
C VAL A 519 -8.67 -6.06 -23.19
N CYS A 520 -9.70 -5.21 -23.19
CA CYS A 520 -9.61 -3.78 -23.46
C CYS A 520 -9.59 -3.02 -22.11
N PRO A 521 -8.47 -2.43 -21.68
CA PRO A 521 -8.40 -1.71 -20.42
C PRO A 521 -9.27 -0.45 -20.46
N LEU A 522 -9.67 0.02 -19.27
CA LEU A 522 -10.40 1.28 -19.11
C LEU A 522 -9.48 2.44 -19.55
N VAL A 523 -9.94 3.24 -20.49
CA VAL A 523 -9.19 4.37 -21.08
C VAL A 523 -9.35 5.61 -20.21
N GLU A 524 -10.49 5.75 -19.49
CA GLU A 524 -10.82 6.90 -18.62
C GLU A 524 -11.69 6.49 -17.41
N GLU A 525 -11.93 7.39 -16.43
CA GLU A 525 -12.88 7.15 -15.31
C GLU A 525 -14.35 6.99 -15.77
N SER A 526 -14.63 7.23 -17.05
CA SER A 526 -15.96 7.12 -17.64
C SER A 526 -16.20 5.74 -18.26
N THR A 527 -17.01 4.93 -17.57
CA THR A 527 -17.50 3.62 -18.05
C THR A 527 -18.21 3.64 -19.42
N ALA A 528 -18.50 4.84 -19.96
CA ALA A 528 -19.13 5.01 -21.27
C ALA A 528 -18.18 4.89 -22.45
N LEU A 529 -16.98 5.48 -22.35
CA LEU A 529 -15.98 5.42 -23.41
C LEU A 529 -15.37 4.02 -23.51
N ASP A 530 -15.28 3.30 -22.40
CA ASP A 530 -14.71 1.95 -22.37
C ASP A 530 -15.62 0.88 -23.00
N ALA A 531 -16.93 1.03 -22.82
CA ALA A 531 -17.90 0.18 -23.52
C ALA A 531 -17.78 0.35 -25.03
N GLN A 532 -17.62 1.61 -25.49
CA GLN A 532 -17.44 1.91 -26.91
C GLN A 532 -16.13 1.34 -27.46
N ALA A 533 -15.04 1.40 -26.69
CA ALA A 533 -13.76 0.80 -27.09
C ALA A 533 -13.87 -0.72 -27.25
N ALA A 534 -14.49 -1.41 -26.28
CA ALA A 534 -14.69 -2.86 -26.36
C ALA A 534 -15.66 -3.26 -27.49
N GLU A 535 -16.72 -2.48 -27.73
CA GLU A 535 -17.66 -2.67 -28.85
C GLU A 535 -16.97 -2.48 -30.20
N ALA A 536 -16.11 -1.47 -30.34
CA ALA A 536 -15.35 -1.21 -31.56
C ALA A 536 -14.34 -2.33 -31.84
N THR A 537 -13.61 -2.79 -30.82
CA THR A 537 -12.69 -3.93 -30.94
C THR A 537 -13.43 -5.22 -31.26
N PHE A 538 -14.63 -5.43 -30.68
CA PHE A 538 -15.47 -6.57 -31.03
C PHE A 538 -15.91 -6.54 -32.50
N ALA A 539 -16.35 -5.39 -33.01
CA ALA A 539 -16.73 -5.24 -34.41
C ALA A 539 -15.54 -5.50 -35.36
N ASP A 540 -14.37 -4.90 -35.09
CA ASP A 540 -13.15 -5.09 -35.89
C ASP A 540 -12.69 -6.56 -35.90
N LEU A 541 -12.75 -7.25 -34.76
CA LEU A 541 -12.38 -8.67 -34.69
C LEU A 541 -13.43 -9.58 -35.36
N ALA A 542 -14.72 -9.26 -35.24
CA ALA A 542 -15.80 -10.03 -35.87
C ALA A 542 -15.76 -9.91 -37.41
N ASP A 543 -15.37 -8.75 -37.94
CA ASP A 543 -15.21 -8.55 -39.38
C ASP A 543 -13.99 -9.30 -39.94
N ARG A 544 -12.93 -9.47 -39.14
CA ARG A 544 -11.67 -10.10 -39.57
C ARG A 544 -11.58 -11.59 -39.32
N LEU A 545 -12.25 -12.10 -38.29
CA LEU A 545 -12.13 -13.48 -37.84
C LEU A 545 -13.44 -14.23 -38.05
N ASN A 546 -13.39 -15.36 -38.76
CA ASN A 546 -14.53 -16.25 -38.94
C ASN A 546 -14.64 -17.26 -37.77
N ILE A 547 -14.71 -16.75 -36.54
CA ILE A 547 -14.86 -17.56 -35.31
C ILE A 547 -16.00 -17.02 -34.44
N PRO A 548 -16.57 -17.82 -33.54
CA PRO A 548 -17.55 -17.32 -32.57
C PRO A 548 -16.90 -16.34 -31.58
N ILE A 549 -17.31 -15.07 -31.60
CA ILE A 549 -16.82 -14.03 -30.69
C ILE A 549 -17.94 -13.58 -29.76
N GLY A 550 -17.61 -13.38 -28.48
CA GLY A 550 -18.50 -12.82 -27.48
C GLY A 550 -17.96 -11.49 -26.95
N LEU A 551 -18.86 -10.63 -26.47
CA LEU A 551 -18.52 -9.33 -25.88
C LEU A 551 -19.04 -9.24 -24.44
N VAL A 552 -18.19 -8.79 -23.52
CA VAL A 552 -18.55 -8.50 -22.12
C VAL A 552 -17.98 -7.15 -21.66
N HIS A 553 -18.85 -6.19 -21.33
CA HIS A 553 -18.42 -4.90 -20.79
C HIS A 553 -19.30 -4.42 -19.63
N GLY A 554 -18.80 -3.43 -18.88
CA GLY A 554 -19.41 -2.95 -17.63
C GLY A 554 -20.88 -2.53 -17.73
N LYS A 555 -21.32 -2.00 -18.87
CA LYS A 555 -22.69 -1.50 -19.09
C LYS A 555 -23.73 -2.58 -19.42
N MET A 556 -23.32 -3.80 -19.76
CA MET A 556 -24.28 -4.88 -20.07
C MET A 556 -25.12 -5.25 -18.85
N ARG A 557 -26.37 -5.65 -19.08
CA ARG A 557 -27.25 -6.14 -18.01
C ARG A 557 -26.65 -7.41 -17.40
N PRO A 558 -26.76 -7.63 -16.08
CA PRO A 558 -26.18 -8.81 -15.42
C PRO A 558 -26.56 -10.16 -16.06
N ALA A 559 -27.83 -10.32 -16.47
CA ALA A 559 -28.29 -11.54 -17.13
C ALA A 559 -27.62 -11.78 -18.51
N GLN A 560 -27.36 -10.71 -19.27
CA GLN A 560 -26.67 -10.82 -20.56
C GLN A 560 -25.19 -11.17 -20.37
N LYS A 561 -24.51 -10.54 -19.40
CA LYS A 561 -23.13 -10.90 -19.04
C LYS A 561 -23.03 -12.38 -18.68
N GLN A 562 -23.95 -12.85 -17.84
CA GLN A 562 -23.98 -14.23 -17.39
C GLN A 562 -24.19 -15.21 -18.55
N ALA A 563 -25.10 -14.90 -19.49
CA ALA A 563 -25.31 -15.71 -20.68
C ALA A 563 -24.05 -15.80 -21.56
N VAL A 564 -23.42 -14.68 -21.89
CA VAL A 564 -22.19 -14.66 -22.71
C VAL A 564 -21.04 -15.39 -22.03
N MET A 565 -20.87 -15.21 -20.72
CA MET A 565 -19.83 -15.92 -19.95
C MET A 565 -20.10 -17.42 -19.90
N GLN A 566 -21.37 -17.84 -19.82
CA GLN A 566 -21.76 -19.25 -19.86
C GLN A 566 -21.49 -19.85 -21.24
N ASP A 567 -21.85 -19.16 -22.32
CA ASP A 567 -21.55 -19.60 -23.69
C ASP A 567 -20.05 -19.72 -23.95
N PHE A 568 -19.25 -18.82 -23.38
CA PHE A 568 -17.79 -18.94 -23.41
C PHE A 568 -17.30 -20.13 -22.56
N LYS A 569 -17.83 -20.37 -21.37
CA LYS A 569 -17.46 -21.53 -20.55
C LYS A 569 -17.81 -22.87 -21.23
N ASP A 570 -18.93 -22.91 -21.94
CA ASP A 570 -19.42 -24.11 -22.64
C ASP A 570 -18.74 -24.34 -24.00
N GLY A 571 -17.80 -23.47 -24.39
CA GLY A 571 -17.04 -23.61 -25.65
C GLY A 571 -17.80 -23.17 -26.90
N LYS A 572 -18.99 -22.56 -26.77
CA LYS A 572 -19.75 -22.02 -27.91
C LYS A 572 -19.10 -20.75 -28.47
N THR A 573 -18.43 -19.99 -27.61
CA THR A 573 -17.67 -18.79 -27.97
C THR A 573 -16.18 -19.10 -27.94
N ALA A 574 -15.45 -18.87 -29.04
CA ALA A 574 -14.02 -19.12 -29.12
C ALA A 574 -13.17 -17.95 -28.59
N LEU A 575 -13.60 -16.71 -28.85
CA LEU A 575 -12.91 -15.49 -28.42
C LEU A 575 -13.83 -14.62 -27.57
N LEU A 576 -13.38 -14.22 -26.38
CA LEU A 576 -14.11 -13.29 -25.53
C LEU A 576 -13.42 -11.92 -25.50
N VAL A 577 -14.06 -10.92 -26.11
CA VAL A 577 -13.68 -9.51 -26.01
C VAL A 577 -14.31 -8.93 -24.76
N ALA A 578 -13.53 -8.31 -23.88
CA ALA A 578 -14.10 -7.71 -22.69
C ALA A 578 -13.29 -6.56 -22.12
N THR A 579 -13.92 -5.81 -21.22
CA THR A 579 -13.21 -4.86 -20.36
C THR A 579 -12.60 -5.56 -19.14
N THR A 580 -11.94 -4.81 -18.25
CA THR A 580 -11.39 -5.30 -16.96
C THR A 580 -12.42 -5.95 -16.02
N VAL A 581 -13.69 -6.00 -16.40
CA VAL A 581 -14.76 -6.69 -15.66
C VAL A 581 -14.53 -8.21 -15.55
N ILE A 582 -13.69 -8.82 -16.40
CA ILE A 582 -13.29 -10.24 -16.24
C ILE A 582 -12.29 -10.45 -15.09
N GLU A 583 -11.87 -9.40 -14.37
CA GLU A 583 -11.05 -9.54 -13.16
C GLU A 583 -11.67 -10.50 -12.13
N VAL A 584 -12.98 -10.80 -12.17
CA VAL A 584 -13.62 -11.73 -11.25
C VAL A 584 -14.42 -12.86 -11.95
N GLY A 585 -14.04 -14.10 -11.66
CA GLY A 585 -15.02 -15.17 -11.40
C GLY A 585 -15.44 -16.13 -12.51
N VAL A 586 -14.73 -16.24 -13.64
CA VAL A 586 -15.00 -17.37 -14.56
C VAL A 586 -13.72 -18.14 -14.84
N ASP A 587 -13.80 -19.45 -14.59
CA ASP A 587 -12.77 -20.44 -14.84
C ASP A 587 -13.10 -21.17 -16.15
N VAL A 588 -12.23 -21.01 -17.15
CA VAL A 588 -12.35 -21.67 -18.46
C VAL A 588 -11.08 -22.48 -18.72
N PRO A 589 -11.09 -23.80 -18.45
CA PRO A 589 -9.90 -24.66 -18.58
C PRO A 589 -9.30 -24.69 -19.99
N ASN A 590 -10.12 -24.50 -21.03
CA ASN A 590 -9.72 -24.52 -22.44
C ASN A 590 -9.16 -23.16 -22.93
N ALA A 591 -9.17 -22.12 -22.09
CA ALA A 591 -8.61 -20.83 -22.44
C ALA A 591 -7.07 -20.85 -22.30
N SER A 592 -6.38 -20.70 -23.43
CA SER A 592 -4.91 -20.82 -23.51
C SER A 592 -4.20 -19.53 -23.91
N LEU A 593 -4.93 -18.52 -24.38
CA LEU A 593 -4.36 -17.26 -24.85
C LEU A 593 -5.05 -16.06 -24.19
N MET A 594 -4.26 -15.18 -23.59
CA MET A 594 -4.69 -13.91 -23.01
C MET A 594 -4.03 -12.77 -23.76
N VAL A 595 -4.82 -11.87 -24.33
CA VAL A 595 -4.34 -10.63 -24.96
C VAL A 595 -4.85 -9.44 -24.18
N ILE A 596 -3.94 -8.55 -23.78
CA ILE A 596 -4.26 -7.34 -23.02
C ILE A 596 -3.82 -6.15 -23.87
N GLU A 597 -4.80 -5.38 -24.37
CA GLU A 597 -4.52 -4.10 -25.03
C GLU A 597 -4.02 -3.06 -24.04
N ASN A 598 -3.24 -2.08 -24.52
CA ASN A 598 -2.73 -0.94 -23.74
C ASN A 598 -2.28 -1.32 -22.32
N ALA A 599 -1.51 -2.41 -22.21
CA ALA A 599 -1.13 -3.00 -20.95
C ALA A 599 -0.34 -2.04 -20.04
N GLU A 600 0.33 -1.03 -20.62
CA GLU A 600 1.05 0.01 -19.90
C GLU A 600 0.17 0.84 -18.94
N ARG A 601 -1.15 0.86 -19.19
CA ARG A 601 -2.12 1.64 -18.41
C ARG A 601 -2.63 0.90 -17.17
N LEU A 602 -2.51 -0.41 -17.15
CA LEU A 602 -3.01 -1.24 -16.06
C LEU A 602 -2.01 -1.33 -14.92
N GLY A 603 -2.54 -1.61 -13.73
CA GLY A 603 -1.75 -1.98 -12.57
C GLY A 603 -1.04 -3.30 -12.73
N LEU A 604 0.11 -3.46 -12.05
CA LEU A 604 0.83 -4.71 -12.09
C LEU A 604 0.03 -5.86 -11.45
N SER A 605 -0.67 -5.60 -10.34
CA SER A 605 -1.64 -6.55 -9.74
C SER A 605 -2.80 -6.93 -10.67
N GLN A 606 -3.36 -5.97 -11.41
CA GLN A 606 -4.46 -6.22 -12.35
C GLN A 606 -3.98 -7.06 -13.53
N LEU A 607 -2.83 -6.71 -14.11
CA LEU A 607 -2.19 -7.50 -15.15
C LEU A 607 -1.90 -8.93 -14.69
N HIS A 608 -1.48 -9.11 -13.44
CA HIS A 608 -1.26 -10.41 -12.84
C HIS A 608 -2.55 -11.23 -12.70
N GLN A 609 -3.63 -10.62 -12.20
CA GLN A 609 -4.94 -11.28 -12.09
C GLN A 609 -5.48 -11.69 -13.46
N LEU A 610 -5.38 -10.81 -14.47
CA LEU A 610 -5.78 -11.11 -15.85
C LEU A 610 -4.93 -12.24 -16.43
N ARG A 611 -3.60 -12.18 -16.29
CA ARG A 611 -2.69 -13.27 -16.70
C ARG A 611 -3.13 -14.61 -16.09
N GLY A 612 -3.47 -14.64 -14.80
CA GLY A 612 -3.91 -15.84 -14.09
C GLY A 612 -5.26 -16.43 -14.53
N ARG A 613 -5.98 -15.80 -15.47
CA ARG A 613 -7.23 -16.33 -16.05
C ARG A 613 -7.00 -17.43 -17.09
N VAL A 614 -5.80 -17.51 -17.67
CA VAL A 614 -5.38 -18.59 -18.58
C VAL A 614 -4.42 -19.55 -17.88
N GLY A 615 -4.10 -20.70 -18.49
CA GLY A 615 -3.17 -21.66 -17.90
C GLY A 615 -3.76 -22.49 -16.77
N ARG A 616 -5.03 -22.90 -16.92
CA ARG A 616 -5.74 -23.78 -15.98
C ARG A 616 -5.79 -25.25 -16.42
N GLY A 617 -5.49 -25.53 -17.69
CA GLY A 617 -5.30 -26.88 -18.22
C GLY A 617 -3.83 -27.30 -18.26
N SER A 618 -3.58 -28.52 -18.75
CA SER A 618 -2.24 -29.07 -18.99
C SER A 618 -1.52 -28.45 -20.19
N GLU A 619 -2.24 -27.69 -21.02
CA GLU A 619 -1.74 -27.06 -22.24
C GLU A 619 -0.89 -25.81 -21.93
N LYS A 620 0.13 -25.57 -22.75
CA LYS A 620 0.94 -24.34 -22.69
C LYS A 620 0.06 -23.13 -22.98
N SER A 621 0.11 -22.15 -22.08
CA SER A 621 -0.66 -20.91 -22.19
C SER A 621 0.22 -19.69 -22.37
N TYR A 622 -0.31 -18.68 -23.07
CA TYR A 622 0.40 -17.48 -23.46
C TYR A 622 -0.35 -16.23 -23.01
N CYS A 623 0.40 -15.22 -22.56
CA CYS A 623 -0.10 -13.89 -22.23
C CYS A 623 0.63 -12.84 -23.09
N VAL A 624 -0.11 -12.09 -23.89
CA VAL A 624 0.39 -11.06 -24.79
C VAL A 624 0.01 -9.69 -24.23
N LEU A 625 1.03 -8.90 -23.88
CA LEU A 625 0.88 -7.53 -23.40
C LEU A 625 1.13 -6.57 -24.57
N LEU A 626 0.05 -6.04 -25.15
CA LEU A 626 0.15 -5.04 -26.21
C LEU A 626 0.38 -3.66 -25.59
N TYR A 627 1.43 -2.97 -26.03
CA TYR A 627 1.76 -1.63 -25.54
C TYR A 627 1.83 -0.60 -26.65
N GLN A 628 1.65 0.68 -26.30
CA GLN A 628 1.76 1.81 -27.23
C GLN A 628 2.86 2.78 -26.79
N THR A 629 3.67 3.25 -27.75
CA THR A 629 4.69 4.28 -27.52
C THR A 629 4.12 5.69 -27.58
N PRO A 630 4.67 6.67 -26.83
CA PRO A 630 5.81 6.57 -25.90
C PRO A 630 5.43 5.98 -24.54
N LEU A 631 6.32 5.17 -23.95
CA LEU A 631 6.14 4.59 -22.61
C LEU A 631 6.81 5.46 -21.54
N SER A 632 6.17 5.59 -20.37
CA SER A 632 6.83 6.14 -19.18
C SER A 632 7.85 5.14 -18.61
N ALA A 633 8.84 5.63 -17.86
CA ALA A 633 9.80 4.77 -17.15
C ALA A 633 9.09 3.74 -16.24
N THR A 634 8.03 4.15 -15.56
CA THR A 634 7.19 3.28 -14.72
C THR A 634 6.42 2.24 -15.53
N GLY A 635 5.91 2.60 -16.72
CA GLY A 635 5.22 1.68 -17.62
C GLY A 635 6.16 0.59 -18.14
N ILE A 636 7.39 0.95 -18.50
CA ILE A 636 8.44 0.00 -18.90
C ILE A 636 8.75 -0.98 -17.77
N GLU A 637 8.96 -0.47 -16.55
CA GLU A 637 9.28 -1.32 -15.40
C GLU A 637 8.15 -2.30 -15.09
N ARG A 638 6.88 -1.88 -15.09
CA ARG A 638 5.72 -2.77 -14.89
C ARG A 638 5.67 -3.91 -15.91
N LEU A 639 5.81 -3.59 -17.20
CA LEU A 639 5.75 -4.58 -18.26
C LEU A 639 6.91 -5.59 -18.17
N ASN A 640 8.12 -5.13 -17.84
CA ASN A 640 9.29 -5.99 -17.65
C ASN A 640 9.08 -6.92 -16.45
N VAL A 641 8.60 -6.42 -15.31
CA VAL A 641 8.36 -7.26 -14.12
C VAL A 641 7.39 -8.40 -14.42
N LEU A 642 6.29 -8.15 -15.15
CA LEU A 642 5.32 -9.19 -15.48
C LEU A 642 5.85 -10.20 -16.53
N ARG A 643 6.73 -9.74 -17.44
CA ARG A 643 7.40 -10.60 -18.43
C ARG A 643 8.43 -11.52 -17.79
N ASP A 644 9.23 -10.97 -16.87
CA ASP A 644 10.42 -11.64 -16.35
C ASP A 644 10.11 -12.53 -15.12
N SER A 645 8.96 -12.32 -14.44
CA SER A 645 8.56 -13.10 -13.28
C SER A 645 7.14 -13.67 -13.40
N SER A 646 6.99 -14.95 -13.05
CA SER A 646 5.68 -15.58 -12.81
C SER A 646 5.27 -15.55 -11.33
N ASP A 647 6.18 -15.19 -10.42
CA ASP A 647 5.93 -15.23 -8.98
C ASP A 647 5.10 -14.02 -8.53
N GLY A 648 3.88 -14.29 -8.07
CA GLY A 648 2.95 -13.28 -7.60
C GLY A 648 3.45 -12.46 -6.40
N PHE A 649 4.36 -12.98 -5.56
CA PHE A 649 4.94 -12.22 -4.45
C PHE A 649 5.95 -11.19 -4.93
N VAL A 650 6.83 -11.57 -5.86
CA VAL A 650 7.79 -10.64 -6.49
C VAL A 650 7.04 -9.51 -7.20
N ILE A 651 5.99 -9.87 -7.92
CA ILE A 651 5.11 -8.94 -8.62
C ILE A 651 4.44 -7.98 -7.64
N ALA A 652 3.88 -8.49 -6.53
CA ALA A 652 3.24 -7.64 -5.53
C ALA A 652 4.22 -6.68 -4.83
N GLN A 653 5.45 -7.13 -4.54
CA GLN A 653 6.48 -6.28 -3.94
C GLN A 653 6.89 -5.14 -4.88
N LYS A 654 7.03 -5.44 -6.18
CA LYS A 654 7.27 -4.42 -7.21
C LYS A 654 6.07 -3.50 -7.42
N ASP A 655 4.84 -4.00 -7.34
CA ASP A 655 3.63 -3.15 -7.42
C ASP A 655 3.59 -2.16 -6.25
N LEU A 656 3.93 -2.61 -5.04
CA LEU A 656 4.05 -1.76 -3.85
C LEU A 656 5.13 -0.69 -4.01
N ALA A 657 6.30 -1.04 -4.56
CA ALA A 657 7.37 -0.08 -4.82
C ALA A 657 6.99 0.96 -5.89
N LEU A 658 6.22 0.56 -6.91
CA LEU A 658 5.86 1.42 -8.04
C LEU A 658 4.63 2.30 -7.80
N ARG A 659 3.69 1.87 -6.94
CA ARG A 659 2.45 2.61 -6.63
C ARG A 659 2.46 3.27 -5.24
N GLY A 660 3.25 2.74 -4.31
CA GLY A 660 3.16 3.08 -2.89
C GLY A 660 1.99 2.38 -2.19
N ALA A 661 2.08 2.26 -0.86
CA ALA A 661 1.11 1.52 -0.04
C ALA A 661 -0.31 2.09 -0.05
N GLY A 662 -0.44 3.42 -0.18
CA GLY A 662 -1.72 4.13 -0.09
C GLY A 662 -2.68 3.90 -1.26
N GLU A 663 -2.18 3.62 -2.47
CA GLU A 663 -3.03 3.28 -3.62
C GLU A 663 -3.48 1.82 -3.64
N LEU A 664 -2.63 0.88 -3.18
CA LEU A 664 -2.93 -0.56 -3.18
C LEU A 664 -4.07 -0.93 -2.22
N LEU A 665 -4.23 -0.20 -1.13
CA LEU A 665 -5.31 -0.40 -0.15
C LEU A 665 -6.63 0.28 -0.57
N GLY A 666 -6.65 0.93 -1.74
CA GLY A 666 -7.79 1.69 -2.24
C GLY A 666 -7.93 3.07 -1.58
N LYS A 667 -8.27 4.09 -2.37
CA LYS A 667 -8.55 5.43 -1.84
C LYS A 667 -9.66 5.34 -0.77
N ARG A 668 -9.30 5.69 0.47
CA ARG A 668 -10.22 5.93 1.61
C ARG A 668 -11.00 4.72 2.14
N GLN A 669 -10.49 3.50 2.05
CA GLN A 669 -11.10 2.37 2.75
C GLN A 669 -10.69 2.35 4.24
N ALA A 670 -11.51 3.03 5.05
CA ALA A 670 -11.75 2.80 6.47
C ALA A 670 -10.55 2.51 7.40
N GLY A 671 -10.07 3.58 8.06
CA GLY A 671 -9.17 3.51 9.22
C GLY A 671 -7.70 3.66 8.84
N HIS A 672 -7.22 4.90 8.92
CA HIS A 672 -5.86 5.36 8.61
C HIS A 672 -4.73 4.32 8.77
N LEU A 673 -4.09 3.97 7.65
CA LEU A 673 -2.65 3.68 7.60
C LEU A 673 -1.93 4.84 6.91
N GLY A 674 -2.27 6.06 7.35
CA GLY A 674 -1.54 7.25 6.97
C GLY A 674 -0.30 7.32 7.85
N TYR A 675 0.79 6.68 7.43
CA TYR A 675 2.08 6.96 8.03
C TYR A 675 2.46 8.41 7.73
N TYR A 676 2.84 9.18 8.76
CA TYR A 676 3.40 10.52 8.68
C TYR A 676 4.72 10.53 7.90
N ILE A 677 5.63 9.58 8.17
CA ILE A 677 7.01 9.60 7.63
C ILE A 677 7.36 8.27 6.95
N SER A 678 6.84 7.17 7.49
CA SER A 678 7.22 5.82 7.08
C SER A 678 6.75 5.48 5.67
N ASP A 679 7.61 4.79 4.93
CA ASP A 679 7.29 4.19 3.63
C ASP A 679 7.54 2.68 3.72
N LEU A 680 6.50 1.87 3.53
CA LEU A 680 6.58 0.42 3.71
C LEU A 680 7.55 -0.29 2.76
N ALA A 681 7.84 0.30 1.61
CA ALA A 681 8.79 -0.25 0.63
C ALA A 681 10.23 0.15 0.97
N ARG A 682 10.45 1.42 1.37
CA ARG A 682 11.77 1.92 1.79
C ARG A 682 12.21 1.33 3.13
N ASP A 683 11.29 1.21 4.08
CA ASP A 683 11.59 1.01 5.51
C ASP A 683 11.29 -0.43 5.99
N GLU A 684 11.28 -1.41 5.09
CA GLU A 684 11.01 -2.83 5.39
C GLU A 684 11.82 -3.34 6.59
N VAL A 685 13.10 -3.00 6.63
CA VAL A 685 14.02 -3.38 7.71
C VAL A 685 13.57 -2.80 9.07
N LEU A 686 13.14 -1.54 9.09
CA LEU A 686 12.65 -0.89 10.32
C LEU A 686 11.31 -1.48 10.76
N LEU A 687 10.47 -1.93 9.83
CA LEU A 687 9.20 -2.59 10.16
C LEU A 687 9.42 -3.92 10.88
N VAL A 688 10.43 -4.69 10.46
CA VAL A 688 10.81 -5.94 11.15
C VAL A 688 11.25 -5.65 12.59
N MET A 689 12.08 -4.62 12.79
CA MET A 689 12.48 -4.17 14.13
C MET A 689 11.28 -3.70 14.96
N ALA A 690 10.40 -2.90 14.37
CA ALA A 690 9.18 -2.40 15.02
C ALA A 690 8.30 -3.54 15.52
N ASN A 691 8.12 -4.59 14.70
CA ASN A 691 7.31 -5.75 15.09
C ASN A 691 7.96 -6.53 16.26
N ALA A 692 9.29 -6.68 16.25
CA ALA A 692 10.00 -7.32 17.36
C ALA A 692 9.88 -6.52 18.66
N LEU A 693 10.05 -5.19 18.60
CA LEU A 693 9.84 -4.28 19.74
C LEU A 693 8.41 -4.34 20.25
N ALA A 694 7.42 -4.33 19.36
CA ALA A 694 6.01 -4.37 19.74
C ALA A 694 5.67 -5.64 20.53
N ARG A 695 6.18 -6.81 20.08
CA ARG A 695 6.01 -8.09 20.76
C ARG A 695 6.63 -8.11 22.15
N GLN A 696 7.79 -7.48 22.32
CA GLN A 696 8.44 -7.40 23.63
C GLN A 696 7.68 -6.46 24.56
N LEU A 697 7.35 -5.24 24.10
CA LEU A 697 6.71 -4.22 24.92
C LEU A 697 5.29 -4.63 25.34
N ILE A 698 4.52 -5.30 24.49
CA ILE A 698 3.18 -5.76 24.84
C ILE A 698 3.20 -6.92 25.84
N ALA A 699 4.29 -7.70 25.88
CA ALA A 699 4.46 -8.81 26.81
C ALA A 699 4.91 -8.36 28.21
N ASP A 700 5.44 -7.14 28.35
CA ASP A 700 5.89 -6.57 29.63
C ASP A 700 4.81 -5.65 30.25
N PRO A 701 4.13 -6.09 31.32
CA PRO A 701 3.09 -5.29 31.96
C PRO A 701 3.60 -3.97 32.56
N THR A 702 4.88 -3.88 32.91
CA THR A 702 5.47 -2.68 33.52
C THR A 702 5.56 -1.52 32.51
N ARG A 703 5.61 -1.84 31.21
CA ARG A 703 5.72 -0.87 30.10
C ARG A 703 4.39 -0.41 29.53
N LYS A 704 3.25 -0.83 30.12
CA LYS A 704 1.90 -0.46 29.63
C LYS A 704 1.69 1.05 29.54
N ALA A 705 2.23 1.83 30.48
CA ALA A 705 2.13 3.29 30.44
C ALA A 705 2.89 3.91 29.26
N ASP A 706 4.09 3.40 28.93
CA ASP A 706 4.87 3.84 27.77
C ASP A 706 4.17 3.49 26.46
N VAL A 707 3.66 2.28 26.37
CA VAL A 707 2.88 1.79 25.22
C VAL A 707 1.65 2.65 24.97
N HIS A 708 0.92 3.01 26.04
CA HIS A 708 -0.23 3.92 25.91
C HIS A 708 0.20 5.30 25.40
N ARG A 709 1.32 5.85 25.90
CA ARG A 709 1.86 7.13 25.40
C ARG A 709 2.26 7.06 23.92
N LEU A 710 2.91 5.97 23.49
CA LEU A 710 3.30 5.74 22.09
C LEU A 710 2.08 5.70 21.18
N ILE A 711 1.09 4.87 21.51
CA ILE A 711 -0.15 4.76 20.72
C ILE A 711 -0.89 6.09 20.70
N ALA A 712 -1.02 6.78 21.83
CA ALA A 712 -1.75 8.04 21.90
C ALA A 712 -1.13 9.14 21.05
N ARG A 713 0.20 9.17 20.99
CA ARG A 713 0.97 10.14 20.21
C ARG A 713 0.77 9.93 18.70
N TRP A 714 1.02 8.72 18.21
CA TRP A 714 1.08 8.42 16.78
C TRP A 714 -0.25 7.97 16.19
N THR A 715 -1.06 7.23 16.93
CA THR A 715 -2.31 6.60 16.48
C THR A 715 -3.43 6.80 17.51
N PRO A 716 -3.90 8.05 17.73
CA PRO A 716 -4.87 8.35 18.79
C PRO A 716 -6.17 7.56 18.68
N ASP A 717 -6.63 7.25 17.46
CA ASP A 717 -7.83 6.42 17.23
C ASP A 717 -7.69 4.99 17.75
N ALA A 718 -6.46 4.49 17.91
CA ALA A 718 -6.18 3.15 18.41
C ALA A 718 -6.17 3.05 19.94
N ILE A 719 -6.19 4.18 20.68
CA ILE A 719 -6.24 4.19 22.15
C ILE A 719 -7.45 3.43 22.68
N LYS A 720 -8.59 3.47 21.97
CA LYS A 720 -9.80 2.72 22.35
C LYS A 720 -9.55 1.22 22.51
N TYR A 721 -8.53 0.68 21.84
CA TYR A 721 -8.18 -0.73 21.92
C TYR A 721 -7.29 -1.09 23.13
N ILE A 722 -6.83 -0.10 23.90
CA ILE A 722 -6.03 -0.32 25.13
C ILE A 722 -6.92 -0.24 26.38
N ASN A 723 -7.93 0.63 26.34
CA ASN A 723 -8.77 0.99 27.48
C ASN A 723 -10.05 0.14 27.62
N ALA A 724 -10.29 -0.82 26.71
CA ALA A 724 -11.46 -1.70 26.77
C ALA A 724 -11.14 -3.09 27.33
#